data_AF-V6TWU2-F1
#
_entry.id   AF-V6TWU2-F1
#
_cell.length_a   1.000
_cell.length_b   1.000
_cell.length_c   1.000
_cell.angle_alpha   90.00
_cell.angle_beta   90.00
_cell.angle_gamma   90.00
#
_symmetry.space_group_name_H-M   'P 1'
#
loop_
_entity.id
_entity.type
_entity.pdbx_description
1 polymer ?
#
loop_
_entity_poly.entity_id
_entity_poly.type
_entity_poly.pdbx_seq_one_letter_code
_entity_poly.pdbx_strand_id
1 'polypeptide(L)'
;MFTYLGILWVNIVVGSVEQYYFMFSFPLLVLVTSSCGSVANRYYNRFGVACEKDNDNCAQDRCVLVGSTSACTQCNPGFVPINGTCTVYPADASSICIPDNASSPTRCTECKSETNIFLFYGGCYTIITSPEGNVGNYICSQASGGKCTKCNTTGLENYVFINPDDTADEKCILCSDTVGFGGYKGASGCSDCLSPIDSKVAVALCARCYYTKDNNDAAPIDYQCQPKGAHNCINGYCVSCYKTHLLYKSGCYSRHSATGLAICAESNQYELDNITICKECADSSYAPKSGVCSSTKNSAFPACTKDANRGLCTGCSSSASAFLFYGGCYDRSSRIGSRLCSQITSGTCSQWNDNFKFIFAKGGASDTNRYLCGSAADSGVSGCATCSYEGGAVKCTRCAAGYLGVDGTSCSNSCIGNTLGECSDITEQGGSSPVASCKCVCKPGLYNNSGACAPCTESCAVCKNGNPTGCQQCNPGKVLESLVVTSDSARCITECTVGSECAECGITIEGSRYCTRCKDSGMYPLNGVCIADSAQRDAYCTNRASGACNTCSSAAFLMSGGCYKSDYYPGSAVCNAQSGGKCTQAKEGYGMSADGKLQPCGPACLRCTAPGPGLCTECLPGKYMKRVPGPPPVAALTLMPA
;
A
#
# COMPACT_ATOMS: atom_id res chain seq x y z
N MET A 1 -12.63 -58.16 5.67
CA MET A 1 -12.52 -59.03 6.86
C MET A 1 -11.03 -59.22 7.10
N PHE A 2 -10.49 -58.68 8.20
CA PHE A 2 -9.04 -58.41 8.42
C PHE A 2 -8.48 -57.38 7.41
N THR A 3 -7.87 -56.23 7.72
CA THR A 3 -7.06 -55.68 8.85
C THR A 3 -5.73 -56.39 9.13
N TYR A 4 -4.62 -55.74 8.75
CA TYR A 4 -3.83 -54.94 9.70
C TYR A 4 -2.98 -53.89 8.95
N LEU A 5 -2.64 -52.77 9.61
CA LEU A 5 -1.75 -51.74 9.09
C LEU A 5 -0.93 -51.21 10.27
N GLY A 6 0.40 -51.31 10.18
CA GLY A 6 1.31 -51.04 11.31
C GLY A 6 1.86 -49.62 11.33
N ILE A 7 2.09 -49.08 12.53
CA ILE A 7 2.90 -47.88 12.76
C ILE A 7 3.91 -48.20 13.86
N LEU A 8 5.17 -47.82 13.61
CA LEU A 8 6.33 -47.99 14.48
C LEU A 8 6.56 -46.72 15.32
N TRP A 9 7.01 -46.79 16.58
CA TRP A 9 7.87 -45.77 17.25
C TRP A 9 8.32 -46.24 18.67
N VAL A 10 9.57 -45.89 19.04
CA VAL A 10 10.25 -46.05 20.36
C VAL A 10 11.43 -45.06 20.37
N ASN A 11 12.02 -44.55 21.46
CA ASN A 11 11.93 -44.78 22.92
C ASN A 11 11.46 -43.47 23.62
N ILE A 12 11.16 -43.32 24.92
CA ILE A 12 11.70 -43.75 26.24
C ILE A 12 13.09 -43.16 26.60
N VAL A 13 13.05 -42.20 27.55
CA VAL A 13 13.93 -41.87 28.72
C VAL A 13 13.50 -40.44 29.13
N VAL A 14 12.81 -40.10 30.24
CA VAL A 14 12.81 -40.48 31.68
C VAL A 14 13.86 -39.76 32.52
N GLY A 15 13.43 -38.85 33.43
CA GLY A 15 14.10 -38.64 34.73
C GLY A 15 14.29 -37.22 35.30
N SER A 16 13.29 -36.66 36.01
CA SER A 16 13.42 -36.04 37.37
C SER A 16 12.05 -35.51 37.89
N VAL A 17 11.46 -36.02 38.98
CA VAL A 17 11.50 -35.56 40.41
C VAL A 17 11.58 -34.02 40.61
N GLU A 18 10.76 -33.35 41.45
CA GLU A 18 9.60 -33.70 42.32
C GLU A 18 8.85 -32.36 42.70
N GLN A 19 7.83 -32.13 43.58
CA GLN A 19 7.10 -32.83 44.67
C GLN A 19 5.72 -32.14 44.94
N TYR A 20 4.98 -32.57 45.97
CA TYR A 20 3.82 -31.97 46.67
C TYR A 20 2.38 -32.13 46.11
N TYR A 21 1.64 -33.03 46.78
CA TYR A 21 0.17 -33.06 46.85
C TYR A 21 -0.34 -32.27 48.08
N PHE A 22 -1.57 -31.76 48.00
CA PHE A 22 -2.41 -31.49 49.18
C PHE A 22 -3.82 -32.01 48.90
N MET A 23 -4.35 -32.87 49.79
CA MET A 23 -5.74 -33.36 49.73
C MET A 23 -6.63 -32.56 50.67
N PHE A 24 -7.79 -32.11 50.19
CA PHE A 24 -8.95 -31.85 51.03
C PHE A 24 -10.24 -32.29 50.32
N SER A 25 -11.09 -32.99 51.07
CA SER A 25 -12.31 -33.62 50.56
C SER A 25 -13.52 -32.71 50.73
N PHE A 26 -14.39 -32.61 49.72
CA PHE A 26 -15.73 -32.02 49.83
C PHE A 26 -16.79 -32.98 49.27
N PRO A 27 -18.03 -32.97 49.79
CA PRO A 27 -19.05 -33.97 49.48
C PRO A 27 -19.71 -33.75 48.11
N LEU A 28 -20.21 -34.84 47.53
CA LEU A 28 -20.84 -34.89 46.21
C LEU A 28 -22.24 -34.26 46.24
N LEU A 29 -22.37 -32.99 45.84
CA LEU A 29 -23.67 -32.35 45.63
C LEU A 29 -24.22 -32.73 44.25
N VAL A 30 -25.31 -33.49 44.22
CA VAL A 30 -25.96 -33.91 42.96
C VAL A 30 -26.75 -32.74 42.37
N LEU A 31 -26.09 -31.96 41.51
CA LEU A 31 -26.74 -30.97 40.67
C LEU A 31 -27.51 -31.67 39.54
N VAL A 32 -28.84 -31.69 39.67
CA VAL A 32 -29.74 -32.05 38.57
C VAL A 32 -29.61 -30.97 37.50
N THR A 33 -28.89 -31.25 36.42
CA THR A 33 -28.73 -30.35 35.29
C THR A 33 -30.05 -30.22 34.54
N SER A 34 -30.87 -29.24 34.92
CA SER A 34 -32.01 -28.81 34.13
C SER A 34 -31.51 -28.40 32.75
N SER A 35 -31.87 -29.19 31.72
CA SER A 35 -31.54 -28.91 30.33
C SER A 35 -32.46 -27.81 29.78
N CYS A 36 -32.36 -26.62 30.36
CA CYS A 36 -32.94 -25.41 29.82
C CYS A 36 -32.18 -25.07 28.52
N GLY A 37 -32.63 -25.64 27.41
CA GLY A 37 -32.06 -25.41 26.09
C GLY A 37 -32.14 -23.94 25.74
N SER A 38 -31.01 -23.24 25.81
CA SER A 38 -30.95 -21.80 25.64
C SER A 38 -31.25 -21.43 24.19
N VAL A 39 -32.43 -20.85 23.95
CA VAL A 39 -32.83 -20.23 22.66
C VAL A 39 -32.06 -18.91 22.42
N ALA A 40 -30.85 -18.78 22.98
CA ALA A 40 -30.13 -17.54 23.11
C ALA A 40 -29.25 -17.27 21.87
N ASN A 41 -29.34 -16.04 21.36
CA ASN A 41 -28.44 -15.44 20.36
C ASN A 41 -28.65 -15.86 18.89
N ARG A 42 -29.77 -16.49 18.51
CA ARG A 42 -30.22 -16.41 17.11
C ARG A 42 -30.43 -14.93 16.74
N TYR A 43 -30.02 -14.52 15.54
CA TYR A 43 -30.11 -13.14 15.05
C TYR A 43 -29.45 -12.07 15.96
N TYR A 44 -28.52 -12.43 16.84
CA TYR A 44 -27.89 -11.48 17.77
C TYR A 44 -26.43 -11.83 18.04
N ASN A 45 -25.52 -11.23 17.28
CA ASN A 45 -24.07 -11.39 17.41
C ASN A 45 -23.40 -10.32 18.29
N ARG A 46 -24.18 -9.40 18.89
CA ARG A 46 -23.73 -8.27 19.72
C ARG A 46 -22.97 -7.16 18.97
N PHE A 47 -22.97 -7.15 17.64
CA PHE A 47 -22.41 -6.03 16.89
C PHE A 47 -23.16 -4.72 17.17
N GLY A 48 -22.40 -3.63 17.26
CA GLY A 48 -22.89 -2.27 17.45
C GLY A 48 -21.75 -1.27 17.50
N VAL A 49 -22.09 -0.01 17.29
CA VAL A 49 -21.23 1.17 17.42
C VAL A 49 -21.90 2.19 18.35
N ALA A 50 -21.14 3.21 18.75
CA ALA A 50 -21.66 4.32 19.54
C ALA A 50 -22.88 4.96 18.87
N CYS A 51 -23.91 5.22 19.67
CA CYS A 51 -25.16 5.81 19.21
C CYS A 51 -25.03 7.32 18.96
N GLU A 52 -25.77 7.82 17.99
CA GLU A 52 -25.97 9.26 17.80
C GLU A 52 -26.90 9.83 18.89
N LYS A 53 -26.86 11.15 19.10
CA LYS A 53 -27.35 11.80 20.33
C LYS A 53 -28.84 11.64 20.64
N ASP A 54 -29.65 11.26 19.65
CA ASP A 54 -31.11 11.23 19.74
C ASP A 54 -31.68 9.80 19.89
N ASN A 55 -30.81 8.79 20.12
CA ASN A 55 -31.19 7.40 20.38
C ASN A 55 -31.62 7.16 21.85
N ASP A 56 -32.72 7.79 22.25
CA ASP A 56 -33.30 7.68 23.60
C ASP A 56 -33.51 6.21 24.01
N ASN A 57 -33.09 5.87 25.23
CA ASN A 57 -33.16 4.54 25.83
C ASN A 57 -32.41 3.42 25.09
N CYS A 58 -31.58 3.71 24.08
CA CYS A 58 -30.66 2.71 23.54
C CYS A 58 -29.50 2.42 24.51
N ALA A 59 -29.00 1.19 24.53
CA ALA A 59 -27.84 0.83 25.35
C ALA A 59 -26.52 1.29 24.68
N GLN A 60 -25.48 1.52 25.49
CA GLN A 60 -24.18 1.99 24.99
C GLN A 60 -23.56 1.00 23.98
N ASP A 61 -23.09 1.53 22.86
CA ASP A 61 -22.48 0.78 21.76
C ASP A 61 -23.41 -0.30 21.14
N ARG A 62 -24.72 0.00 21.08
CA ARG A 62 -25.77 -0.85 20.50
C ARG A 62 -26.58 -0.16 19.41
N CYS A 63 -25.97 0.77 18.68
CA CYS A 63 -26.54 1.27 17.43
C CYS A 63 -25.83 0.65 16.22
N VAL A 64 -26.51 0.58 15.08
CA VAL A 64 -25.95 0.23 13.78
C VAL A 64 -26.30 1.30 12.76
N LEU A 65 -25.37 1.61 11.85
CA LEU A 65 -25.58 2.61 10.80
C LEU A 65 -26.13 1.94 9.55
N VAL A 66 -27.33 2.35 9.13
CA VAL A 66 -28.01 1.92 7.90
C VAL A 66 -28.42 3.18 7.14
N GLY A 67 -27.75 3.48 6.04
CA GLY A 67 -27.84 4.80 5.42
C GLY A 67 -27.38 5.90 6.39
N SER A 68 -28.19 6.95 6.50
CA SER A 68 -28.05 8.00 7.49
C SER A 68 -28.78 7.71 8.81
N THR A 69 -29.29 6.50 9.03
CA THR A 69 -30.04 6.14 10.23
C THR A 69 -29.16 5.38 11.22
N SER A 70 -28.98 5.94 12.41
CA SER A 70 -28.43 5.25 13.58
C SER A 70 -29.55 4.48 14.27
N ALA A 71 -29.62 3.16 14.04
CA ALA A 71 -30.70 2.28 14.51
C ALA A 71 -30.25 1.43 15.71
N CYS A 72 -31.00 1.46 16.81
CA CYS A 72 -30.71 0.66 17.99
C CYS A 72 -30.99 -0.85 17.78
N THR A 73 -30.10 -1.70 18.30
CA THR A 73 -30.20 -3.17 18.29
C THR A 73 -30.45 -3.78 19.67
N GLN A 74 -30.17 -3.04 20.75
CA GLN A 74 -30.46 -3.42 22.12
C GLN A 74 -30.73 -2.18 22.98
N CYS A 75 -31.89 -2.15 23.63
CA CYS A 75 -32.33 -1.06 24.49
C CYS A 75 -31.99 -1.28 25.97
N ASN A 76 -32.16 -0.22 26.76
CA ASN A 76 -32.18 -0.27 28.21
C ASN A 76 -33.39 -1.08 28.73
N PRO A 77 -33.33 -1.64 29.95
CA PRO A 77 -34.41 -2.44 30.55
C PRO A 77 -35.79 -1.78 30.50
N GLY A 78 -36.79 -2.51 30.01
CA GLY A 78 -38.18 -2.04 29.85
C GLY A 78 -38.55 -1.61 28.43
N PHE A 79 -37.62 -1.70 27.48
CA PHE A 79 -37.78 -1.28 26.09
C PHE A 79 -37.34 -2.37 25.11
N VAL A 80 -37.84 -2.31 23.87
CA VAL A 80 -37.41 -3.15 22.74
C VAL A 80 -37.21 -2.32 21.48
N PRO A 81 -36.26 -2.66 20.58
CA PRO A 81 -36.07 -1.92 19.34
C PRO A 81 -37.13 -2.29 18.30
N ILE A 82 -37.94 -1.30 17.89
CA ILE A 82 -38.90 -1.39 16.79
C ILE A 82 -38.47 -0.39 15.71
N ASN A 83 -38.18 -0.87 14.50
CA ASN A 83 -37.58 -0.07 13.41
C ASN A 83 -36.34 0.75 13.85
N GLY A 84 -35.53 0.19 14.75
CA GLY A 84 -34.35 0.87 15.31
C GLY A 84 -34.62 1.83 16.47
N THR A 85 -35.87 2.08 16.84
CA THR A 85 -36.23 2.98 17.96
C THR A 85 -36.63 2.20 19.21
N CYS A 86 -36.11 2.57 20.37
CA CYS A 86 -36.45 1.92 21.64
C CYS A 86 -37.86 2.28 22.11
N THR A 87 -38.77 1.32 21.98
CA THR A 87 -40.20 1.46 22.31
C THR A 87 -40.49 0.76 23.64
N VAL A 88 -41.30 1.39 24.50
CA VAL A 88 -41.72 0.85 25.81
C VAL A 88 -42.41 -0.51 25.64
N TYR A 89 -42.16 -1.43 26.58
CA TYR A 89 -42.84 -2.72 26.64
C TYR A 89 -43.32 -3.04 28.08
N PRO A 90 -44.57 -3.54 28.26
CA PRO A 90 -45.58 -3.81 27.25
C PRO A 90 -46.36 -2.54 26.86
N ALA A 91 -46.36 -2.24 25.56
CA ALA A 91 -47.18 -1.22 24.90
C ALA A 91 -47.42 -1.67 23.44
N ASP A 92 -47.54 -0.75 22.49
CA ASP A 92 -47.71 -1.03 21.05
C ASP A 92 -46.69 -2.05 20.52
N ALA A 93 -45.45 -2.02 21.03
CA ALA A 93 -44.40 -2.99 20.68
C ALA A 93 -44.79 -4.47 20.88
N SER A 94 -45.73 -4.78 21.78
CA SER A 94 -46.24 -6.15 22.00
C SER A 94 -47.02 -6.73 20.81
N SER A 95 -47.51 -5.86 19.92
CA SER A 95 -48.13 -6.26 18.65
C SER A 95 -47.12 -6.74 17.60
N ILE A 96 -45.82 -6.43 17.76
CA ILE A 96 -44.77 -6.69 16.77
C ILE A 96 -43.68 -7.63 17.30
N CYS A 97 -43.26 -7.46 18.56
CA CYS A 97 -42.08 -8.06 19.15
C CYS A 97 -42.40 -9.13 20.20
N ILE A 98 -41.64 -10.22 20.19
CA ILE A 98 -41.54 -11.18 21.30
C ILE A 98 -40.18 -10.94 21.97
N PRO A 99 -40.13 -10.48 23.22
CA PRO A 99 -38.90 -10.01 23.86
C PRO A 99 -38.02 -11.13 24.42
N ASP A 100 -36.75 -10.80 24.66
CA ASP A 100 -35.80 -11.65 25.37
C ASP A 100 -36.14 -11.91 26.85
N ASN A 101 -36.89 -10.99 27.47
CA ASN A 101 -37.43 -11.15 28.82
C ASN A 101 -38.76 -10.38 28.95
N ALA A 102 -39.85 -11.05 29.34
CA ALA A 102 -41.18 -10.41 29.41
C ALA A 102 -41.36 -9.40 30.55
N SER A 103 -40.52 -9.44 31.59
CA SER A 103 -40.60 -8.58 32.79
C SER A 103 -39.61 -7.42 32.77
N SER A 104 -38.51 -7.56 32.04
CA SER A 104 -37.43 -6.57 31.93
C SER A 104 -36.73 -6.71 30.56
N PRO A 105 -37.45 -6.44 29.45
CA PRO A 105 -36.93 -6.64 28.10
C PRO A 105 -35.77 -5.70 27.76
N THR A 106 -34.92 -6.12 26.83
CA THR A 106 -33.90 -5.28 26.19
C THR A 106 -33.90 -5.39 24.66
N ARG A 107 -34.40 -6.50 24.09
CA ARG A 107 -34.45 -6.73 22.64
C ARG A 107 -35.53 -7.75 22.28
N CYS A 108 -35.83 -7.86 20.99
CA CYS A 108 -36.67 -8.92 20.43
C CYS A 108 -35.83 -10.19 20.18
N THR A 109 -36.42 -11.36 20.42
CA THR A 109 -35.87 -12.67 20.03
C THR A 109 -36.65 -13.31 18.88
N GLU A 110 -37.90 -12.92 18.69
CA GLU A 110 -38.75 -13.24 17.55
C GLU A 110 -39.64 -12.02 17.23
N CYS A 111 -40.13 -11.93 16.01
CA CYS A 111 -41.13 -10.95 15.59
C CYS A 111 -42.41 -11.67 15.13
N LYS A 112 -43.56 -11.00 15.14
CA LYS A 112 -44.81 -11.63 14.68
C LYS A 112 -44.69 -12.13 13.24
N SER A 113 -45.36 -13.25 12.97
CA SER A 113 -45.31 -13.99 11.71
C SER A 113 -46.16 -13.32 10.62
N GLU A 114 -45.75 -12.12 10.20
CA GLU A 114 -46.41 -11.33 9.16
C GLU A 114 -45.54 -11.24 7.89
N THR A 115 -46.13 -10.76 6.78
CA THR A 115 -45.51 -10.77 5.44
C THR A 115 -44.57 -9.59 5.18
N ASN A 116 -44.53 -8.60 6.07
CA ASN A 116 -43.66 -7.43 5.97
C ASN A 116 -42.86 -7.15 7.26
N ILE A 117 -42.93 -8.01 8.28
CA ILE A 117 -42.22 -7.86 9.55
C ILE A 117 -41.07 -8.88 9.63
N PHE A 118 -39.88 -8.44 10.06
CA PHE A 118 -38.73 -9.32 10.25
C PHE A 118 -37.86 -8.94 11.46
N LEU A 119 -37.25 -9.95 12.08
CA LEU A 119 -36.20 -9.80 13.08
C LEU A 119 -34.86 -9.52 12.40
N PHE A 120 -34.08 -8.61 12.98
CA PHE A 120 -32.72 -8.29 12.53
C PHE A 120 -31.91 -7.74 13.71
N TYR A 121 -30.76 -8.37 14.01
CA TYR A 121 -29.80 -7.95 15.05
C TYR A 121 -30.37 -7.76 16.48
N GLY A 122 -31.61 -8.22 16.75
CA GLY A 122 -32.33 -8.02 18.01
C GLY A 122 -33.47 -6.98 17.97
N GLY A 123 -33.66 -6.26 16.86
CA GLY A 123 -34.83 -5.40 16.63
C GLY A 123 -35.85 -6.04 15.70
N CYS A 124 -37.12 -5.62 15.82
CA CYS A 124 -38.15 -5.95 14.83
C CYS A 124 -38.35 -4.78 13.85
N TYR A 125 -38.26 -5.09 12.56
CA TYR A 125 -38.31 -4.12 11.48
C TYR A 125 -39.49 -4.40 10.55
N THR A 126 -40.08 -3.34 10.00
CA THR A 126 -41.21 -3.42 9.07
C THR A 126 -40.82 -2.90 7.69
N ILE A 127 -41.22 -3.59 6.63
CA ILE A 127 -41.12 -3.11 5.25
C ILE A 127 -42.38 -2.32 4.93
N ILE A 128 -42.23 -1.11 4.38
CA ILE A 128 -43.34 -0.22 4.00
C ILE A 128 -43.30 0.11 2.50
N THR A 129 -44.41 0.61 1.97
CA THR A 129 -44.57 0.98 0.54
C THR A 129 -44.46 2.49 0.28
N SER A 130 -44.01 3.28 1.27
CA SER A 130 -43.74 4.72 1.08
C SER A 130 -42.60 4.93 0.07
N PRO A 131 -42.67 5.96 -0.81
CA PRO A 131 -41.55 6.35 -1.68
C PRO A 131 -40.25 6.68 -0.93
N GLU A 132 -40.36 7.13 0.33
CA GLU A 132 -39.24 7.47 1.21
C GLU A 132 -38.61 6.22 1.86
N GLY A 133 -39.36 5.12 1.95
CA GLY A 133 -38.97 3.90 2.66
C GLY A 133 -38.80 4.11 4.18
N ASN A 134 -38.13 3.15 4.81
CA ASN A 134 -37.61 3.23 6.18
C ASN A 134 -36.34 2.38 6.30
N VAL A 135 -35.76 2.28 7.50
CA VAL A 135 -34.60 1.41 7.77
C VAL A 135 -34.84 -0.07 7.43
N GLY A 136 -36.08 -0.57 7.61
CA GLY A 136 -36.47 -1.92 7.21
C GLY A 136 -36.35 -2.17 5.71
N ASN A 137 -36.78 -1.22 4.87
CA ASN A 137 -36.63 -1.26 3.41
C ASN A 137 -35.16 -1.24 2.95
N TYR A 138 -34.24 -0.62 3.71
CA TYR A 138 -32.80 -0.65 3.37
C TYR A 138 -32.13 -1.99 3.66
N ILE A 139 -32.66 -2.77 4.61
CA ILE A 139 -32.17 -4.10 4.97
C ILE A 139 -32.82 -5.19 4.12
N CYS A 140 -34.15 -5.14 3.97
CA CYS A 140 -34.95 -6.24 3.46
C CYS A 140 -35.92 -5.83 2.35
N SER A 141 -36.00 -6.64 1.29
CA SER A 141 -36.91 -6.45 0.16
C SER A 141 -38.12 -7.40 0.19
N GLN A 142 -38.02 -8.54 0.90
CA GLN A 142 -39.11 -9.49 1.11
C GLN A 142 -38.95 -10.16 2.49
N ALA A 143 -40.00 -10.14 3.30
CA ALA A 143 -40.05 -10.81 4.61
C ALA A 143 -41.14 -11.89 4.60
N SER A 144 -41.04 -12.85 5.54
CA SER A 144 -42.11 -13.80 5.86
C SER A 144 -41.78 -14.50 7.17
N GLY A 145 -42.81 -14.85 7.96
CA GLY A 145 -42.63 -15.64 9.18
C GLY A 145 -41.73 -14.98 10.23
N GLY A 146 -41.71 -13.64 10.29
CA GLY A 146 -40.82 -12.88 11.18
C GLY A 146 -39.34 -12.87 10.76
N LYS A 147 -39.00 -13.30 9.53
CA LYS A 147 -37.62 -13.34 9.01
C LYS A 147 -37.49 -12.60 7.67
N CYS A 148 -36.32 -12.04 7.39
CA CYS A 148 -36.02 -11.51 6.05
C CYS A 148 -35.69 -12.67 5.09
N THR A 149 -36.52 -12.88 4.07
CA THR A 149 -36.29 -13.94 3.07
C THR A 149 -35.42 -13.47 1.91
N LYS A 150 -35.41 -12.15 1.63
CA LYS A 150 -34.59 -11.53 0.58
C LYS A 150 -34.06 -10.14 0.99
N CYS A 151 -32.76 -10.08 1.30
CA CYS A 151 -32.02 -8.84 1.55
C CYS A 151 -32.19 -7.82 0.41
N ASN A 152 -32.16 -6.53 0.72
CA ASN A 152 -32.15 -5.48 -0.32
C ASN A 152 -30.72 -5.19 -0.79
N THR A 153 -30.26 -5.95 -1.78
CA THR A 153 -28.95 -5.76 -2.44
C THR A 153 -29.12 -5.36 -3.91
N THR A 154 -30.11 -4.51 -4.17
CA THR A 154 -30.52 -4.08 -5.53
C THR A 154 -30.65 -2.56 -5.66
N GLY A 155 -30.24 -1.81 -4.63
CA GLY A 155 -30.24 -0.35 -4.66
C GLY A 155 -29.06 0.24 -5.44
N LEU A 156 -28.97 1.57 -5.42
CA LEU A 156 -27.73 2.29 -5.77
C LEU A 156 -26.65 2.12 -4.68
N GLU A 157 -27.06 1.68 -3.50
CA GLU A 157 -26.28 1.51 -2.27
C GLU A 157 -26.81 0.24 -1.58
N ASN A 158 -25.92 -0.57 -0.99
CA ASN A 158 -26.27 -1.86 -0.39
C ASN A 158 -25.71 -1.90 1.04
N TYR A 159 -26.55 -1.56 2.01
CA TYR A 159 -26.17 -1.49 3.44
C TYR A 159 -25.97 -2.87 4.09
N VAL A 160 -26.48 -3.90 3.44
CA VAL A 160 -26.29 -5.32 3.78
C VAL A 160 -25.78 -6.09 2.57
N PHE A 161 -25.09 -7.20 2.83
CA PHE A 161 -24.79 -8.22 1.83
C PHE A 161 -25.55 -9.51 2.14
N ILE A 162 -25.75 -10.35 1.13
CA ILE A 162 -26.32 -11.70 1.31
C ILE A 162 -25.24 -12.59 1.91
N ASN A 163 -25.54 -13.22 3.04
CA ASN A 163 -24.69 -14.22 3.66
C ASN A 163 -24.48 -15.41 2.70
N PRO A 164 -23.23 -15.78 2.34
CA PRO A 164 -22.96 -16.95 1.49
C PRO A 164 -23.17 -18.30 2.20
N ASP A 165 -23.28 -18.34 3.53
CA ASP A 165 -23.80 -19.50 4.26
C ASP A 165 -25.33 -19.48 4.24
N ASP A 166 -25.94 -20.38 3.48
CA ASP A 166 -27.40 -20.52 3.36
C ASP A 166 -28.03 -21.32 4.51
N THR A 167 -27.20 -21.90 5.40
CA THR A 167 -27.63 -22.59 6.62
C THR A 167 -27.63 -21.69 7.86
N ALA A 168 -27.00 -20.52 7.79
CA ALA A 168 -27.00 -19.53 8.86
C ALA A 168 -28.40 -18.97 9.12
N ASP A 169 -28.74 -18.75 10.41
CA ASP A 169 -29.99 -18.10 10.79
C ASP A 169 -30.13 -16.70 10.14
N GLU A 170 -29.12 -15.85 10.26
CA GLU A 170 -29.11 -14.51 9.66
C GLU A 170 -28.61 -14.56 8.20
N LYS A 171 -29.47 -14.10 7.29
CA LYS A 171 -29.28 -14.12 5.84
C LYS A 171 -28.74 -12.81 5.30
N CYS A 172 -28.92 -11.71 6.04
CA CYS A 172 -28.51 -10.37 5.66
C CYS A 172 -27.54 -9.83 6.71
N ILE A 173 -26.29 -9.59 6.32
CA ILE A 173 -25.26 -9.11 7.24
C ILE A 173 -24.94 -7.66 6.88
N LEU A 174 -24.84 -6.77 7.88
CA LEU A 174 -24.46 -5.38 7.65
C LEU A 174 -23.06 -5.27 7.06
N CYS A 175 -22.87 -4.35 6.12
CA CYS A 175 -21.55 -4.08 5.55
C CYS A 175 -20.53 -3.61 6.59
N SER A 176 -20.98 -3.02 7.70
CA SER A 176 -20.17 -2.56 8.82
C SER A 176 -19.89 -3.62 9.90
N ASP A 177 -20.60 -4.75 9.91
CA ASP A 177 -20.55 -5.74 11.00
C ASP A 177 -19.24 -6.52 11.01
N THR A 178 -18.39 -6.27 11.99
CA THR A 178 -17.08 -6.92 12.15
C THR A 178 -17.10 -8.25 12.90
N VAL A 179 -18.27 -8.67 13.41
CA VAL A 179 -18.50 -9.94 14.11
C VAL A 179 -19.07 -10.99 13.15
N GLY A 180 -20.18 -10.68 12.48
CA GLY A 180 -20.79 -11.51 11.42
C GLY A 180 -21.62 -12.70 11.89
N PHE A 181 -21.97 -13.56 10.93
CA PHE A 181 -22.79 -14.78 11.08
C PHE A 181 -22.32 -15.84 10.06
N GLY A 182 -22.44 -17.14 10.37
CA GLY A 182 -21.99 -18.22 9.45
C GLY A 182 -20.49 -18.20 9.13
N GLY A 183 -19.68 -17.50 9.93
CA GLY A 183 -18.27 -17.20 9.66
C GLY A 183 -18.03 -16.00 8.73
N TYR A 184 -19.05 -15.51 8.02
CA TYR A 184 -18.97 -14.35 7.13
C TYR A 184 -19.27 -13.03 7.86
N LYS A 185 -18.62 -11.95 7.46
CA LYS A 185 -18.78 -10.62 8.08
C LYS A 185 -18.54 -9.45 7.14
N GLY A 186 -18.94 -8.25 7.57
CA GLY A 186 -18.59 -6.97 6.95
C GLY A 186 -17.20 -6.46 7.35
N ALA A 187 -16.93 -5.20 7.01
CA ALA A 187 -15.68 -4.50 7.27
C ALA A 187 -15.91 -3.20 8.06
N SER A 188 -15.03 -2.90 9.02
CA SER A 188 -15.16 -1.73 9.88
C SER A 188 -15.28 -0.43 9.09
N GLY A 189 -16.24 0.42 9.44
CA GLY A 189 -16.49 1.69 8.76
C GLY A 189 -17.07 1.60 7.35
N CYS A 190 -17.41 0.40 6.84
CA CYS A 190 -18.00 0.24 5.52
C CYS A 190 -19.49 0.59 5.51
N SER A 191 -19.92 1.37 4.51
CA SER A 191 -21.31 1.86 4.33
C SER A 191 -22.06 1.19 3.18
N ASP A 192 -21.36 0.65 2.19
CA ASP A 192 -21.92 -0.04 1.02
C ASP A 192 -20.94 -1.15 0.64
N CYS A 193 -21.43 -2.38 0.40
CA CYS A 193 -20.59 -3.52 0.10
C CYS A 193 -21.27 -4.56 -0.79
N LEU A 194 -20.48 -5.52 -1.25
CA LEU A 194 -20.92 -6.69 -1.99
C LEU A 194 -20.61 -7.96 -1.20
N SER A 195 -21.38 -9.03 -1.41
CA SER A 195 -21.01 -10.36 -0.94
C SER A 195 -19.61 -10.75 -1.47
N PRO A 196 -18.84 -11.57 -0.73
CA PRO A 196 -17.50 -11.99 -1.15
C PRO A 196 -17.47 -12.66 -2.53
N ILE A 197 -16.37 -12.46 -3.28
CA ILE A 197 -16.18 -13.01 -4.63
C ILE A 197 -15.58 -14.43 -4.66
N ASP A 198 -14.98 -14.87 -3.56
CA ASP A 198 -14.42 -16.21 -3.36
C ASP A 198 -14.80 -16.66 -1.94
N SER A 199 -15.24 -17.91 -1.76
CA SER A 199 -15.60 -18.46 -0.44
C SER A 199 -14.41 -18.58 0.52
N LYS A 200 -13.17 -18.43 0.02
CA LYS A 200 -11.97 -18.24 0.85
C LYS A 200 -11.90 -16.87 1.54
N VAL A 201 -12.70 -15.89 1.10
CA VAL A 201 -12.74 -14.54 1.66
C VAL A 201 -14.00 -14.39 2.51
N ALA A 202 -13.86 -14.53 3.82
CA ALA A 202 -14.98 -14.43 4.77
C ALA A 202 -15.44 -12.99 5.06
N VAL A 203 -14.99 -12.00 4.27
CA VAL A 203 -15.23 -10.57 4.48
C VAL A 203 -15.88 -9.96 3.25
N ALA A 204 -16.98 -9.23 3.42
CA ALA A 204 -17.67 -8.53 2.35
C ALA A 204 -16.77 -7.51 1.66
N LEU A 205 -16.93 -7.36 0.34
CA LEU A 205 -16.15 -6.43 -0.47
C LEU A 205 -16.68 -5.02 -0.27
N CYS A 206 -16.00 -4.19 0.53
CA CYS A 206 -16.43 -2.81 0.70
C CYS A 206 -16.37 -2.03 -0.63
N ALA A 207 -17.46 -1.35 -0.97
CA ALA A 207 -17.63 -0.52 -2.17
C ALA A 207 -17.68 0.98 -1.84
N ARG A 208 -18.10 1.36 -0.62
CA ARG A 208 -18.00 2.72 -0.08
C ARG A 208 -17.83 2.73 1.43
N CYS A 209 -16.83 3.47 1.90
CA CYS A 209 -16.60 3.76 3.32
C CYS A 209 -17.47 4.91 3.83
N TYR A 210 -17.80 4.88 5.12
CA TYR A 210 -18.39 6.02 5.81
C TYR A 210 -17.46 7.23 5.70
N TYR A 211 -18.02 8.38 5.36
CA TYR A 211 -17.30 9.57 4.93
C TYR A 211 -17.89 10.82 5.60
N THR A 212 -17.03 11.71 6.08
CA THR A 212 -17.40 13.06 6.51
C THR A 212 -16.45 14.07 5.88
N LYS A 213 -16.77 15.37 5.95
CA LYS A 213 -15.86 16.43 5.45
C LYS A 213 -14.50 16.37 6.16
N ASP A 214 -14.50 16.02 7.44
CA ASP A 214 -13.32 15.93 8.30
C ASP A 214 -12.58 14.58 8.19
N ASN A 215 -13.26 13.52 7.72
CA ASN A 215 -12.69 12.20 7.42
C ASN A 215 -12.88 11.85 5.94
N ASN A 216 -12.00 12.41 5.10
CA ASN A 216 -12.04 12.29 3.64
C ASN A 216 -10.92 11.41 3.04
N ASP A 217 -10.16 10.70 3.90
CA ASP A 217 -9.03 9.87 3.47
C ASP A 217 -9.33 8.36 3.45
N ALA A 218 -10.33 7.90 4.21
CA ALA A 218 -10.79 6.52 4.16
C ALA A 218 -11.45 6.19 2.81
N ALA A 219 -11.03 5.08 2.20
CA ALA A 219 -11.58 4.55 0.96
C ALA A 219 -11.52 3.01 0.95
N PRO A 220 -12.23 2.33 0.02
CA PRO A 220 -12.31 0.87 0.00
C PRO A 220 -11.08 0.30 -0.70
N ILE A 221 -10.07 -0.05 0.09
CA ILE A 221 -8.78 -0.63 -0.35
C ILE A 221 -8.68 -2.04 0.25
N ASP A 222 -8.42 -3.04 -0.59
CA ASP A 222 -8.42 -4.47 -0.22
C ASP A 222 -9.58 -4.83 0.71
N TYR A 223 -10.80 -4.69 0.15
CA TYR A 223 -12.12 -4.98 0.77
C TYR A 223 -12.42 -4.26 2.10
N GLN A 224 -11.54 -3.39 2.59
CA GLN A 224 -11.63 -2.71 3.88
C GLN A 224 -11.60 -1.18 3.73
N CYS A 225 -12.00 -0.46 4.78
CA CYS A 225 -11.85 0.99 4.84
C CYS A 225 -10.48 1.38 5.40
N GLN A 226 -9.62 1.89 4.53
CA GLN A 226 -8.23 2.24 4.84
C GLN A 226 -7.83 3.56 4.16
N PRO A 227 -6.71 4.22 4.56
CA PRO A 227 -6.20 5.42 3.90
C PRO A 227 -5.99 5.21 2.40
N LYS A 228 -6.56 6.10 1.57
CA LYS A 228 -6.59 5.96 0.10
C LYS A 228 -5.22 6.03 -0.58
N GLY A 229 -4.20 6.58 0.07
CA GLY A 229 -2.83 6.66 -0.45
C GLY A 229 -2.75 7.26 -1.86
N ALA A 230 -2.21 6.51 -2.82
CA ALA A 230 -2.09 6.93 -4.22
C ALA A 230 -3.37 6.68 -5.07
N HIS A 231 -4.44 6.16 -4.48
CA HIS A 231 -5.68 5.84 -5.19
C HIS A 231 -6.58 7.08 -5.28
N ASN A 232 -7.21 7.28 -6.45
CA ASN A 232 -8.11 8.40 -6.66
C ASN A 232 -9.51 8.03 -6.14
N CYS A 233 -9.82 8.50 -4.93
CA CYS A 233 -11.04 8.17 -4.21
C CYS A 233 -11.66 9.43 -3.59
N ILE A 234 -12.98 9.51 -3.61
CA ILE A 234 -13.81 10.67 -3.29
C ILE A 234 -15.07 10.19 -2.56
N ASN A 235 -15.56 10.95 -1.57
CA ASN A 235 -16.78 10.63 -0.81
C ASN A 235 -16.86 9.17 -0.32
N GLY A 236 -15.72 8.61 0.13
CA GLY A 236 -15.61 7.24 0.63
C GLY A 236 -15.52 6.13 -0.41
N TYR A 237 -15.49 6.41 -1.73
CA TYR A 237 -15.38 5.41 -2.79
C TYR A 237 -14.31 5.76 -3.84
N CYS A 238 -13.78 4.76 -4.56
CA CYS A 238 -12.71 4.96 -5.54
C CYS A 238 -13.22 5.08 -6.98
N VAL A 239 -12.64 6.02 -7.74
CA VAL A 239 -12.95 6.26 -9.16
C VAL A 239 -11.83 5.82 -10.11
N SER A 240 -10.58 5.74 -9.63
CA SER A 240 -9.49 5.04 -10.35
C SER A 240 -8.38 4.61 -9.39
N CYS A 241 -7.95 3.36 -9.50
CA CYS A 241 -6.91 2.80 -8.63
C CYS A 241 -5.51 3.03 -9.20
N TYR A 242 -4.53 3.21 -8.33
CA TYR A 242 -3.11 3.17 -8.69
C TYR A 242 -2.73 1.76 -9.17
N LYS A 243 -1.76 1.67 -10.10
CA LYS A 243 -1.27 0.48 -10.84
C LYS A 243 -0.85 -0.78 -10.05
N THR A 244 -0.93 -0.75 -8.73
CA THR A 244 -0.82 -1.93 -7.85
C THR A 244 -2.16 -2.64 -7.61
N HIS A 245 -3.29 -1.99 -7.93
CA HIS A 245 -4.64 -2.50 -7.68
C HIS A 245 -5.55 -2.36 -8.91
N LEU A 246 -6.47 -3.32 -9.05
CA LEU A 246 -7.59 -3.27 -9.99
C LEU A 246 -8.74 -2.46 -9.39
N LEU A 247 -9.38 -1.62 -10.20
CA LEU A 247 -10.68 -1.03 -9.86
C LEU A 247 -11.78 -2.05 -10.12
N TYR A 248 -12.67 -2.26 -9.15
CA TYR A 248 -13.89 -3.04 -9.32
C TYR A 248 -14.97 -2.49 -8.38
N LYS A 249 -16.16 -2.19 -8.92
CA LYS A 249 -17.33 -1.77 -8.11
C LYS A 249 -17.00 -0.69 -7.07
N SER A 250 -16.24 0.33 -7.49
CA SER A 250 -15.80 1.45 -6.65
C SER A 250 -14.82 1.14 -5.51
N GLY A 251 -14.34 -0.10 -5.38
CA GLY A 251 -13.20 -0.47 -4.52
C GLY A 251 -11.92 -0.73 -5.32
N CYS A 252 -10.77 -0.63 -4.64
CA CYS A 252 -9.45 -0.98 -5.18
C CYS A 252 -8.95 -2.28 -4.55
N TYR A 253 -8.57 -3.26 -5.38
CA TYR A 253 -8.13 -4.59 -4.92
C TYR A 253 -6.75 -4.91 -5.47
N SER A 254 -5.82 -5.24 -4.58
CA SER A 254 -4.43 -5.56 -4.90
C SER A 254 -4.38 -6.63 -5.97
N ARG A 255 -3.67 -6.33 -7.07
CA ARG A 255 -3.82 -7.07 -8.33
C ARG A 255 -3.36 -8.54 -8.24
N HIS A 256 -2.51 -8.87 -7.26
CA HIS A 256 -2.03 -10.23 -6.98
C HIS A 256 -2.77 -10.90 -5.80
N SER A 257 -3.76 -10.24 -5.19
CA SER A 257 -4.60 -10.84 -4.13
C SER A 257 -5.61 -11.83 -4.73
N ALA A 258 -6.14 -12.74 -3.91
CA ALA A 258 -7.21 -13.66 -4.33
C ALA A 258 -8.42 -12.91 -4.93
N THR A 259 -8.82 -11.79 -4.30
CA THR A 259 -9.89 -10.91 -4.80
C THR A 259 -9.53 -10.28 -6.15
N GLY A 260 -8.30 -9.77 -6.31
CA GLY A 260 -7.81 -9.21 -7.58
C GLY A 260 -7.79 -10.24 -8.71
N LEU A 261 -7.32 -11.45 -8.43
CA LEU A 261 -7.29 -12.56 -9.38
C LEU A 261 -8.70 -13.06 -9.75
N ALA A 262 -9.65 -13.02 -8.80
CA ALA A 262 -11.07 -13.33 -9.03
C ALA A 262 -11.83 -12.23 -9.81
N ILE A 263 -11.26 -11.02 -9.92
CA ILE A 263 -11.75 -9.96 -10.83
C ILE A 263 -11.12 -10.16 -12.23
N CYS A 264 -9.80 -10.34 -12.27
CA CYS A 264 -9.02 -10.49 -13.50
C CYS A 264 -7.80 -11.39 -13.26
N ALA A 265 -7.71 -12.51 -13.97
CA ALA A 265 -6.56 -13.41 -13.87
C ALA A 265 -5.23 -12.71 -14.23
N GLU A 266 -4.12 -13.08 -13.58
CA GLU A 266 -2.83 -12.39 -13.71
C GLU A 266 -2.33 -12.26 -15.16
N SER A 267 -2.50 -13.32 -15.96
CA SER A 267 -2.19 -13.36 -17.41
C SER A 267 -3.04 -12.43 -18.29
N ASN A 268 -4.07 -11.80 -17.70
CA ASN A 268 -4.96 -10.84 -18.33
C ASN A 268 -4.76 -9.40 -17.81
N GLN A 269 -3.85 -9.18 -16.85
CA GLN A 269 -3.58 -7.87 -16.25
C GLN A 269 -2.35 -7.19 -16.85
N TYR A 270 -2.47 -5.92 -17.24
CA TYR A 270 -1.37 -5.13 -17.78
C TYR A 270 -1.29 -3.76 -17.12
N GLU A 271 -0.08 -3.21 -16.99
CA GLU A 271 0.10 -1.81 -16.57
C GLU A 271 -0.02 -0.90 -17.80
N LEU A 272 -0.77 0.20 -17.67
CA LEU A 272 -0.92 1.23 -18.69
C LEU A 272 -1.11 2.57 -17.98
N ASP A 273 -0.22 3.54 -18.24
CA ASP A 273 -0.13 4.76 -17.42
C ASP A 273 0.02 4.36 -15.94
N ASN A 274 -0.58 5.08 -15.00
CA ASN A 274 -0.58 4.75 -13.57
C ASN A 274 -1.78 3.87 -13.12
N ILE A 275 -2.36 3.03 -14.01
CA ILE A 275 -3.38 2.03 -13.63
C ILE A 275 -3.04 0.60 -14.07
N THR A 276 -3.74 -0.38 -13.50
CA THR A 276 -3.82 -1.74 -14.05
C THR A 276 -5.07 -1.86 -14.91
N ILE A 277 -4.93 -2.36 -16.15
CA ILE A 277 -6.04 -2.74 -17.03
C ILE A 277 -6.21 -4.27 -17.07
N CYS A 278 -7.44 -4.72 -17.30
CA CYS A 278 -7.77 -6.11 -17.60
C CYS A 278 -8.13 -6.27 -19.09
N LYS A 279 -7.62 -7.30 -19.77
CA LYS A 279 -8.05 -7.66 -21.15
C LYS A 279 -9.25 -8.60 -21.21
N GLU A 280 -9.48 -9.37 -20.14
CA GLU A 280 -10.56 -10.36 -20.05
C GLU A 280 -10.82 -10.68 -18.57
N CYS A 281 -12.04 -10.36 -18.13
CA CYS A 281 -12.52 -10.53 -16.76
C CYS A 281 -12.72 -12.02 -16.43
N ALA A 282 -12.54 -12.38 -15.16
CA ALA A 282 -12.74 -13.77 -14.72
C ALA A 282 -14.24 -14.17 -14.71
N ASP A 283 -15.13 -13.26 -14.29
CA ASP A 283 -16.58 -13.43 -14.44
C ASP A 283 -16.97 -13.25 -15.92
N SER A 284 -17.43 -14.33 -16.57
CA SER A 284 -17.84 -14.32 -17.96
C SER A 284 -19.09 -13.50 -18.25
N SER A 285 -19.79 -12.96 -17.25
CA SER A 285 -20.88 -11.99 -17.42
C SER A 285 -20.40 -10.52 -17.44
N TYR A 286 -19.13 -10.26 -17.12
CA TYR A 286 -18.49 -8.93 -17.16
C TYR A 286 -17.65 -8.76 -18.43
N ALA A 287 -17.26 -7.53 -18.76
CA ALA A 287 -16.23 -7.24 -19.77
C ALA A 287 -15.49 -5.92 -19.46
N PRO A 288 -14.27 -5.68 -19.99
CA PRO A 288 -13.50 -4.49 -19.68
C PRO A 288 -14.02 -3.25 -20.40
N LYS A 289 -14.43 -2.24 -19.62
CA LYS A 289 -14.71 -0.87 -20.10
C LYS A 289 -13.53 0.01 -19.71
N SER A 290 -12.77 0.49 -20.70
CA SER A 290 -11.49 1.19 -20.51
C SER A 290 -10.52 0.46 -19.56
N GLY A 291 -10.49 -0.88 -19.65
CA GLY A 291 -9.68 -1.78 -18.81
C GLY A 291 -10.31 -2.20 -17.48
N VAL A 292 -11.47 -1.64 -17.09
CA VAL A 292 -12.15 -1.93 -15.82
C VAL A 292 -13.27 -2.95 -16.01
N CYS A 293 -13.23 -4.07 -15.29
CA CYS A 293 -14.24 -5.12 -15.37
C CYS A 293 -15.61 -4.63 -14.90
N SER A 294 -16.56 -4.56 -15.83
CA SER A 294 -17.89 -3.97 -15.63
C SER A 294 -19.00 -4.90 -16.15
N SER A 295 -20.17 -4.87 -15.50
CA SER A 295 -21.32 -5.70 -15.91
C SER A 295 -21.91 -5.22 -17.22
N THR A 296 -22.17 -6.16 -18.14
CA THR A 296 -22.72 -5.84 -19.47
C THR A 296 -24.26 -5.69 -19.46
N LYS A 297 -24.92 -5.93 -18.33
CA LYS A 297 -26.40 -5.94 -18.21
C LYS A 297 -27.03 -4.56 -18.02
N ASN A 298 -26.23 -3.53 -17.72
CA ASN A 298 -26.72 -2.18 -17.44
C ASN A 298 -26.67 -1.32 -18.71
N SER A 299 -27.68 -0.49 -18.95
CA SER A 299 -27.81 0.37 -20.14
C SER A 299 -26.74 1.46 -20.30
N ALA A 300 -25.87 1.64 -19.31
CA ALA A 300 -24.62 2.42 -19.39
C ALA A 300 -23.42 1.65 -20.02
N PHE A 301 -23.67 0.44 -20.56
CA PHE A 301 -22.72 -0.40 -21.27
C PHE A 301 -23.02 -0.59 -22.80
N PRO A 302 -23.54 0.40 -23.56
CA PRO A 302 -23.90 0.20 -24.97
C PRO A 302 -22.68 0.18 -25.91
N ALA A 303 -21.46 0.17 -25.36
CA ALA A 303 -20.20 0.39 -26.08
C ALA A 303 -19.50 -0.89 -26.56
N CYS A 304 -19.97 -2.09 -26.16
CA CYS A 304 -19.25 -3.35 -26.33
C CYS A 304 -20.14 -4.47 -26.89
N THR A 305 -19.71 -5.05 -28.01
CA THR A 305 -20.17 -6.37 -28.47
C THR A 305 -19.39 -7.41 -27.66
N LYS A 306 -20.09 -8.10 -26.76
CA LYS A 306 -19.50 -9.06 -25.83
C LYS A 306 -19.29 -10.43 -26.49
N ASP A 307 -18.24 -11.15 -26.08
CA ASP A 307 -18.17 -12.61 -26.30
C ASP A 307 -19.29 -13.34 -25.53
N ALA A 308 -19.81 -14.44 -26.08
CA ALA A 308 -20.91 -15.19 -25.46
C ALA A 308 -20.49 -15.99 -24.21
N ASN A 309 -19.23 -16.43 -24.14
CA ASN A 309 -18.72 -17.33 -23.11
C ASN A 309 -17.56 -16.73 -22.29
N ARG A 310 -16.94 -15.65 -22.77
CA ARG A 310 -15.73 -15.05 -22.20
C ARG A 310 -15.97 -13.67 -21.58
N GLY A 311 -15.13 -13.29 -20.63
CA GLY A 311 -15.19 -12.00 -19.94
C GLY A 311 -14.68 -10.81 -20.75
N LEU A 312 -14.93 -10.75 -22.06
CA LEU A 312 -14.33 -9.78 -22.99
C LEU A 312 -15.30 -9.25 -24.07
N CYS A 313 -14.86 -8.19 -24.75
CA CYS A 313 -15.48 -7.61 -25.94
C CYS A 313 -14.81 -8.13 -27.22
N THR A 314 -15.60 -8.56 -28.20
CA THR A 314 -15.17 -8.95 -29.55
C THR A 314 -15.30 -7.80 -30.55
N GLY A 315 -16.03 -6.75 -30.20
CA GLY A 315 -16.18 -5.50 -30.95
C GLY A 315 -16.66 -4.38 -30.04
N CYS A 316 -16.64 -3.15 -30.54
CA CYS A 316 -17.22 -1.99 -29.85
C CYS A 316 -18.26 -1.33 -30.75
N SER A 317 -19.29 -0.73 -30.16
CA SER A 317 -20.37 -0.13 -30.96
C SER A 317 -19.89 1.13 -31.67
N SER A 318 -20.58 1.51 -32.75
CA SER A 318 -20.25 2.64 -33.63
C SER A 318 -20.35 4.04 -32.99
N SER A 319 -20.47 4.11 -31.66
CA SER A 319 -20.25 5.32 -30.86
C SER A 319 -18.89 5.96 -31.20
N ALA A 320 -18.88 7.25 -31.55
CA ALA A 320 -17.69 7.95 -32.05
C ALA A 320 -16.58 8.17 -31.00
N SER A 321 -16.78 7.71 -29.76
CA SER A 321 -15.84 7.79 -28.65
C SER A 321 -15.18 6.46 -28.27
N ALA A 322 -15.76 5.29 -28.59
CA ALA A 322 -15.25 4.00 -28.13
C ALA A 322 -14.51 3.21 -29.22
N PHE A 323 -13.45 2.49 -28.85
CA PHE A 323 -12.72 1.59 -29.74
C PHE A 323 -12.29 0.29 -29.05
N LEU A 324 -12.15 -0.78 -29.84
CA LEU A 324 -11.68 -2.08 -29.38
C LEU A 324 -10.16 -2.11 -29.24
N PHE A 325 -9.67 -2.60 -28.10
CA PHE A 325 -8.27 -2.90 -27.85
C PHE A 325 -8.16 -3.99 -26.78
N TYR A 326 -7.38 -5.05 -27.02
CA TYR A 326 -7.16 -6.15 -26.06
C TYR A 326 -8.42 -6.57 -25.28
N GLY A 327 -9.44 -7.07 -25.99
CA GLY A 327 -10.66 -7.60 -25.36
C GLY A 327 -11.52 -6.60 -24.58
N GLY A 328 -11.21 -5.30 -24.62
CA GLY A 328 -11.98 -4.24 -23.95
C GLY A 328 -12.36 -3.09 -24.88
N CYS A 329 -13.41 -2.36 -24.49
CA CYS A 329 -13.82 -1.14 -25.19
C CYS A 329 -13.37 0.10 -24.43
N TYR A 330 -12.47 0.87 -25.04
CA TYR A 330 -11.81 2.03 -24.45
C TYR A 330 -12.44 3.31 -25.01
N ASP A 331 -12.82 4.23 -24.13
CA ASP A 331 -13.43 5.51 -24.55
C ASP A 331 -12.36 6.61 -24.65
N ARG A 332 -12.30 7.33 -25.78
CA ARG A 332 -11.34 8.41 -26.05
C ARG A 332 -11.50 9.63 -25.14
N SER A 333 -12.66 9.83 -24.51
CA SER A 333 -12.84 10.81 -23.44
C SER A 333 -12.24 10.38 -22.11
N SER A 334 -11.97 9.08 -21.92
CA SER A 334 -11.26 8.58 -20.73
C SER A 334 -9.76 8.86 -20.83
N ARG A 335 -9.10 8.93 -19.66
CA ARG A 335 -7.64 9.05 -19.51
C ARG A 335 -6.86 7.99 -20.29
N ILE A 336 -7.41 6.80 -20.44
CA ILE A 336 -6.72 5.66 -21.06
C ILE A 336 -6.96 5.61 -22.57
N GLY A 337 -8.21 5.77 -23.01
CA GLY A 337 -8.53 5.77 -24.43
C GLY A 337 -7.87 6.92 -25.20
N SER A 338 -7.79 8.12 -24.61
CA SER A 338 -7.04 9.26 -25.19
C SER A 338 -5.53 9.01 -25.28
N ARG A 339 -4.94 8.28 -24.33
CA ARG A 339 -3.51 7.92 -24.33
C ARG A 339 -3.16 6.77 -25.26
N LEU A 340 -4.14 5.96 -25.66
CA LEU A 340 -4.01 4.90 -26.66
C LEU A 340 -4.31 5.40 -28.08
N CYS A 341 -5.34 6.23 -28.26
CA CYS A 341 -5.95 6.48 -29.57
C CYS A 341 -6.36 7.95 -29.76
N SER A 342 -5.98 8.55 -30.89
CA SER A 342 -6.34 9.93 -31.26
C SER A 342 -7.54 10.01 -32.21
N GLN A 343 -7.72 9.04 -33.13
CA GLN A 343 -8.87 8.98 -34.04
C GLN A 343 -9.49 7.59 -34.10
N ILE A 344 -10.83 7.54 -34.17
CA ILE A 344 -11.63 6.32 -34.18
C ILE A 344 -12.45 6.26 -35.48
N THR A 345 -12.54 5.08 -36.07
CA THR A 345 -13.41 4.78 -37.20
C THR A 345 -14.18 3.50 -36.89
N SER A 346 -15.50 3.61 -36.80
CA SER A 346 -16.44 2.46 -36.67
C SER A 346 -16.10 1.46 -35.55
N GLY A 347 -15.73 1.92 -34.35
CA GLY A 347 -15.39 1.06 -33.22
C GLY A 347 -13.94 0.54 -33.20
N THR A 348 -13.09 0.98 -34.13
CA THR A 348 -11.66 0.64 -34.22
C THR A 348 -10.81 1.91 -34.16
N CYS A 349 -9.62 1.84 -33.55
CA CYS A 349 -8.69 2.96 -33.59
C CYS A 349 -8.05 3.08 -34.99
N SER A 350 -8.18 4.25 -35.62
CA SER A 350 -7.62 4.54 -36.95
C SER A 350 -6.36 5.41 -36.90
N GLN A 351 -6.11 6.10 -35.77
CA GLN A 351 -4.82 6.71 -35.46
C GLN A 351 -4.44 6.46 -34.00
N TRP A 352 -3.38 5.67 -33.78
CA TRP A 352 -2.84 5.37 -32.47
C TRP A 352 -1.97 6.52 -31.93
N ASN A 353 -1.89 6.63 -30.61
CA ASN A 353 -1.20 7.73 -29.92
C ASN A 353 0.21 7.30 -29.46
N ASP A 354 1.13 7.17 -30.42
CA ASP A 354 2.50 6.68 -30.19
C ASP A 354 3.40 7.62 -29.33
N ASN A 355 2.85 8.71 -28.77
CA ASN A 355 3.52 9.53 -27.76
C ASN A 355 3.74 8.73 -26.45
N PHE A 356 2.77 7.90 -26.07
CA PHE A 356 2.81 7.13 -24.84
C PHE A 356 3.27 5.71 -25.11
N LYS A 357 4.47 5.35 -24.62
CA LYS A 357 5.19 4.13 -25.01
C LYS A 357 4.67 2.83 -24.39
N PHE A 358 3.36 2.73 -24.12
CA PHE A 358 2.68 1.54 -23.59
C PHE A 358 2.44 0.46 -24.67
N ILE A 359 2.53 0.84 -25.94
CA ILE A 359 2.20 0.02 -27.11
C ILE A 359 3.28 0.13 -28.20
N PHE A 360 3.37 -0.90 -29.03
CA PHE A 360 4.29 -0.96 -30.18
C PHE A 360 3.62 -1.56 -31.43
N ALA A 361 4.29 -1.45 -32.58
CA ALA A 361 3.86 -1.99 -33.87
C ALA A 361 4.97 -2.85 -34.47
N LYS A 362 4.64 -4.01 -35.07
CA LYS A 362 5.63 -5.01 -35.52
C LYS A 362 6.22 -4.70 -36.88
N GLY A 363 5.42 -4.13 -37.78
CA GLY A 363 5.88 -3.65 -39.09
C GLY A 363 6.46 -2.23 -39.07
N GLY A 364 6.69 -1.63 -37.90
CA GLY A 364 7.03 -0.21 -37.78
C GLY A 364 5.87 0.68 -38.23
N ALA A 365 6.18 1.76 -38.97
CA ALA A 365 5.21 2.79 -39.32
C ALA A 365 4.08 2.36 -40.28
N SER A 366 4.21 1.22 -40.97
CA SER A 366 3.19 0.68 -41.88
C SER A 366 2.24 -0.33 -41.23
N ASP A 367 2.51 -0.77 -40.00
CA ASP A 367 1.62 -1.65 -39.25
C ASP A 367 0.55 -0.81 -38.51
N THR A 368 -0.71 -1.05 -38.88
CA THR A 368 -1.89 -0.37 -38.31
C THR A 368 -2.37 -0.99 -37.00
N ASN A 369 -1.82 -2.15 -36.61
CA ASN A 369 -2.10 -2.77 -35.32
C ASN A 369 -1.23 -2.16 -34.21
N ARG A 370 -1.64 -2.36 -32.97
CA ARG A 370 -0.81 -2.05 -31.80
C ARG A 370 -0.89 -3.17 -30.77
N TYR A 371 0.26 -3.49 -30.20
CA TYR A 371 0.45 -4.58 -29.24
C TYR A 371 0.91 -3.99 -27.90
N LEU A 372 0.44 -4.54 -26.78
CA LEU A 372 0.85 -4.11 -25.44
C LEU A 372 2.30 -4.51 -25.18
N CYS A 373 3.13 -3.58 -24.68
CA CYS A 373 4.53 -3.87 -24.32
C CYS A 373 4.67 -5.09 -23.39
N GLY A 374 3.72 -5.29 -22.49
CA GLY A 374 3.68 -6.41 -21.55
C GLY A 374 3.24 -7.77 -22.13
N SER A 375 2.76 -7.85 -23.38
CA SER A 375 2.13 -9.06 -23.91
C SER A 375 3.13 -9.99 -24.60
N ALA A 376 3.67 -10.95 -23.85
CA ALA A 376 4.57 -11.98 -24.36
C ALA A 376 3.97 -12.81 -25.51
N ALA A 377 2.66 -13.08 -25.49
CA ALA A 377 1.94 -13.74 -26.58
C ALA A 377 2.01 -12.95 -27.91
N ASP A 378 2.16 -11.62 -27.81
CA ASP A 378 2.28 -10.72 -28.95
C ASP A 378 3.73 -10.29 -29.20
N SER A 379 4.74 -11.06 -28.76
CA SER A 379 6.16 -10.71 -28.90
C SER A 379 6.62 -9.52 -28.06
N GLY A 380 5.80 -9.09 -27.08
CA GLY A 380 6.20 -8.16 -26.02
C GLY A 380 7.02 -8.84 -24.92
N VAL A 381 7.36 -8.08 -23.88
CA VAL A 381 8.17 -8.53 -22.74
C VAL A 381 7.26 -8.69 -21.52
N SER A 382 7.20 -9.89 -20.92
CA SER A 382 6.40 -10.12 -19.72
C SER A 382 6.83 -9.19 -18.57
N GLY A 383 5.88 -8.62 -17.83
CA GLY A 383 6.16 -7.63 -16.77
C GLY A 383 6.58 -6.24 -17.26
N CYS A 384 6.54 -5.96 -18.57
CA CYS A 384 6.87 -4.66 -19.14
C CYS A 384 5.68 -3.69 -19.16
N ALA A 385 5.94 -2.41 -18.87
CA ALA A 385 4.93 -1.33 -18.89
C ALA A 385 5.16 -0.31 -20.02
N THR A 386 6.41 0.04 -20.34
CA THR A 386 6.76 0.82 -21.53
C THR A 386 7.93 0.22 -22.29
N CYS A 387 7.94 0.38 -23.62
CA CYS A 387 8.93 -0.23 -24.49
C CYS A 387 9.28 0.61 -25.72
N SER A 388 10.43 0.32 -26.33
CA SER A 388 10.74 0.66 -27.73
C SER A 388 10.71 -0.60 -28.61
N TYR A 389 10.63 -0.42 -29.93
CA TYR A 389 10.70 -1.50 -30.91
C TYR A 389 11.78 -1.17 -31.93
N GLU A 390 12.86 -1.95 -31.91
CA GLU A 390 14.12 -1.66 -32.61
C GLU A 390 14.73 -2.97 -33.12
N GLY A 391 15.23 -2.99 -34.36
CA GLY A 391 15.87 -4.18 -34.93
C GLY A 391 14.96 -5.42 -35.05
N GLY A 392 13.64 -5.23 -35.03
CA GLY A 392 12.65 -6.31 -35.04
C GLY A 392 12.29 -6.89 -33.66
N ALA A 393 12.82 -6.32 -32.57
CA ALA A 393 12.58 -6.77 -31.21
C ALA A 393 12.02 -5.66 -30.31
N VAL A 394 11.22 -6.07 -29.31
CA VAL A 394 10.76 -5.19 -28.23
C VAL A 394 11.86 -5.08 -27.17
N LYS A 395 12.22 -3.84 -26.81
CA LYS A 395 13.10 -3.56 -25.66
C LYS A 395 12.26 -2.92 -24.56
N CYS A 396 12.20 -3.52 -23.38
CA CYS A 396 11.47 -2.89 -22.27
C CYS A 396 12.24 -1.68 -21.73
N THR A 397 11.63 -0.49 -21.80
CA THR A 397 12.21 0.76 -21.30
C THR A 397 11.78 1.07 -19.86
N ARG A 398 10.64 0.51 -19.40
CA ARG A 398 10.28 0.45 -17.98
C ARG A 398 9.40 -0.76 -17.66
N CYS A 399 9.77 -1.48 -16.60
CA CYS A 399 8.97 -2.57 -16.05
C CYS A 399 7.74 -2.07 -15.27
N ALA A 400 6.73 -2.92 -15.12
CA ALA A 400 5.54 -2.66 -14.33
C ALA A 400 5.83 -2.68 -12.82
N ALA A 401 4.89 -2.17 -12.01
CA ALA A 401 4.95 -2.31 -10.56
C ALA A 401 5.14 -3.77 -10.13
N GLY A 402 6.07 -4.00 -9.20
CA GLY A 402 6.47 -5.34 -8.76
C GLY A 402 7.57 -6.01 -9.60
N TYR A 403 8.02 -5.38 -10.70
CA TYR A 403 9.07 -5.90 -11.58
C TYR A 403 10.29 -4.98 -11.65
N LEU A 404 11.45 -5.61 -11.86
CA LEU A 404 12.78 -5.03 -11.98
C LEU A 404 13.34 -5.32 -13.38
N GLY A 405 13.85 -4.30 -14.06
CA GLY A 405 14.56 -4.47 -15.33
C GLY A 405 15.92 -5.15 -15.12
N VAL A 406 16.13 -6.34 -15.69
CA VAL A 406 17.29 -7.19 -15.37
C VAL A 406 18.53 -6.82 -16.19
N ASP A 407 18.33 -6.64 -17.51
CA ASP A 407 19.40 -6.47 -18.51
C ASP A 407 19.19 -5.23 -19.41
N GLY A 408 18.14 -4.45 -19.16
CA GLY A 408 17.72 -3.31 -20.01
C GLY A 408 16.79 -3.70 -21.17
N THR A 409 16.38 -4.96 -21.26
CA THR A 409 15.40 -5.48 -22.23
C THR A 409 14.32 -6.34 -21.57
N SER A 410 14.64 -7.09 -20.51
CA SER A 410 13.77 -8.03 -19.79
C SER A 410 13.39 -7.55 -18.37
N CYS A 411 12.28 -8.07 -17.84
CA CYS A 411 11.74 -7.76 -16.52
C CYS A 411 11.57 -9.03 -15.66
N SER A 412 11.87 -8.94 -14.36
CA SER A 412 11.74 -10.04 -13.38
C SER A 412 11.15 -9.53 -12.07
N ASN A 413 10.51 -10.40 -11.28
CA ASN A 413 10.09 -10.06 -9.90
C ASN A 413 11.26 -9.98 -8.90
N SER A 414 12.46 -10.39 -9.32
CA SER A 414 13.64 -10.52 -8.47
C SER A 414 14.94 -10.41 -9.28
N CYS A 415 15.99 -9.91 -8.62
CA CYS A 415 17.34 -9.79 -9.18
C CYS A 415 18.18 -11.04 -8.90
N ILE A 416 19.02 -11.46 -9.86
CA ILE A 416 19.70 -12.76 -9.85
C ILE A 416 21.19 -12.61 -9.50
N GLY A 417 21.69 -13.52 -8.66
CA GLY A 417 23.12 -13.69 -8.38
C GLY A 417 23.77 -12.46 -7.75
N ASN A 418 24.59 -11.74 -8.53
CA ASN A 418 25.41 -10.62 -8.07
C ASN A 418 24.77 -9.23 -8.27
N THR A 419 23.45 -9.19 -8.50
CA THR A 419 22.66 -7.96 -8.59
C THR A 419 21.76 -7.73 -7.36
N LEU A 420 21.36 -6.47 -7.14
CA LEU A 420 20.33 -6.04 -6.18
C LEU A 420 19.33 -5.11 -6.89
N GLY A 421 18.15 -4.93 -6.32
CA GLY A 421 17.14 -4.02 -6.86
C GLY A 421 17.36 -2.58 -6.42
N GLU A 422 17.39 -1.66 -7.39
CA GLU A 422 17.41 -0.21 -7.18
C GLU A 422 16.19 0.39 -7.90
N CYS A 423 15.48 1.32 -7.25
CA CYS A 423 14.35 2.05 -7.83
C CYS A 423 14.61 3.55 -7.80
N SER A 424 14.23 4.26 -8.86
CA SER A 424 14.26 5.72 -8.93
C SER A 424 12.97 6.25 -9.54
N ASP A 425 12.50 7.40 -9.05
CA ASP A 425 11.39 8.12 -9.67
C ASP A 425 11.79 8.72 -11.02
N ILE A 426 10.99 8.46 -12.06
CA ILE A 426 11.15 9.08 -13.39
C ILE A 426 9.90 9.88 -13.77
N THR A 427 10.08 10.99 -14.48
CA THR A 427 8.98 11.73 -15.10
C THR A 427 8.82 11.28 -16.54
N GLU A 428 7.75 10.55 -16.84
CA GLU A 428 7.43 10.14 -18.22
C GLU A 428 6.99 11.34 -19.07
N GLN A 429 7.27 11.32 -20.39
CA GLN A 429 6.75 12.34 -21.30
C GLN A 429 5.21 12.31 -21.31
N GLY A 430 4.58 13.42 -20.96
CA GLY A 430 3.13 13.50 -20.76
C GLY A 430 2.61 12.90 -19.45
N GLY A 431 3.50 12.52 -18.51
CA GLY A 431 3.15 12.19 -17.14
C GLY A 431 3.03 13.46 -16.26
N SER A 432 2.04 13.51 -15.37
CA SER A 432 1.82 14.61 -14.43
C SER A 432 2.34 14.32 -13.01
N SER A 433 3.01 13.19 -12.81
CA SER A 433 3.61 12.76 -11.56
C SER A 433 4.82 11.87 -11.84
N PRO A 434 5.81 11.81 -10.94
CA PRO A 434 6.85 10.80 -11.00
C PRO A 434 6.26 9.39 -10.95
N VAL A 435 6.98 8.45 -11.55
CA VAL A 435 6.67 7.03 -11.59
C VAL A 435 7.92 6.26 -11.19
N ALA A 436 7.82 5.43 -10.14
CA ALA A 436 8.92 4.56 -9.74
C ALA A 436 9.29 3.60 -10.89
N SER A 437 10.57 3.61 -11.26
CA SER A 437 11.19 2.69 -12.22
C SER A 437 12.26 1.87 -11.50
N CYS A 438 12.13 0.55 -11.53
CA CYS A 438 12.99 -0.37 -10.78
C CYS A 438 13.84 -1.23 -11.74
N LYS A 439 15.11 -1.44 -11.39
CA LYS A 439 16.11 -2.18 -12.18
C LYS A 439 17.03 -2.99 -11.26
N CYS A 440 17.66 -4.02 -11.82
CA CYS A 440 18.75 -4.72 -11.19
C CYS A 440 20.06 -3.97 -11.48
N VAL A 441 20.81 -3.66 -10.42
CA VAL A 441 22.17 -3.10 -10.48
C VAL A 441 23.14 -4.04 -9.79
N CYS A 442 24.43 -3.95 -10.10
CA CYS A 442 25.43 -4.78 -9.44
C CYS A 442 25.54 -4.45 -7.95
N LYS A 443 25.79 -5.47 -7.12
CA LYS A 443 26.02 -5.31 -5.68
C LYS A 443 27.30 -4.47 -5.43
N PRO A 444 27.43 -3.81 -4.26
CA PRO A 444 28.67 -3.14 -3.86
C PRO A 444 29.91 -4.03 -4.03
N GLY A 445 31.02 -3.43 -4.43
CA GLY A 445 32.25 -4.10 -4.87
C GLY A 445 32.26 -4.53 -6.33
N LEU A 446 31.14 -4.42 -7.06
CA LEU A 446 30.99 -4.87 -8.46
C LEU A 446 30.46 -3.75 -9.37
N TYR A 447 30.79 -3.82 -10.66
CA TYR A 447 30.30 -2.92 -11.72
C TYR A 447 29.69 -3.68 -12.90
N ASN A 448 28.83 -3.01 -13.67
CA ASN A 448 28.26 -3.60 -14.89
C ASN A 448 29.29 -3.56 -16.04
N ASN A 449 29.70 -4.74 -16.48
CA ASN A 449 30.58 -5.01 -17.60
C ASN A 449 29.79 -5.70 -18.72
N SER A 450 29.18 -4.90 -19.61
CA SER A 450 28.39 -5.37 -20.76
C SER A 450 27.27 -6.37 -20.42
N GLY A 451 26.57 -6.14 -19.31
CA GLY A 451 25.46 -6.97 -18.83
C GLY A 451 25.83 -7.93 -17.70
N ALA A 452 27.11 -8.18 -17.44
CA ALA A 452 27.58 -9.02 -16.34
C ALA A 452 28.21 -8.20 -15.21
N CYS A 453 28.03 -8.60 -13.95
CA CYS A 453 28.67 -7.93 -12.82
C CYS A 453 30.10 -8.44 -12.58
N ALA A 454 31.09 -7.57 -12.76
CA ALA A 454 32.51 -7.84 -12.56
C ALA A 454 33.05 -7.08 -11.34
N PRO A 455 34.09 -7.57 -10.63
CA PRO A 455 34.62 -6.89 -9.45
C PRO A 455 35.40 -5.62 -9.79
N CYS A 456 35.30 -4.61 -8.92
CA CYS A 456 36.18 -3.45 -8.94
C CYS A 456 37.64 -3.84 -8.59
N THR A 457 38.59 -2.96 -8.88
CA THR A 457 39.99 -3.13 -8.45
C THR A 457 40.10 -3.16 -6.92
N GLU A 458 41.07 -3.90 -6.39
CA GLU A 458 41.35 -4.00 -4.96
C GLU A 458 41.38 -2.63 -4.25
N SER A 459 40.87 -2.58 -3.01
CA SER A 459 40.57 -1.36 -2.22
C SER A 459 39.37 -0.51 -2.68
N CYS A 460 38.73 -0.77 -3.83
CA CYS A 460 37.56 -0.02 -4.29
C CYS A 460 36.22 -0.69 -3.91
N ALA A 461 35.31 0.07 -3.31
CA ALA A 461 33.96 -0.37 -2.92
C ALA A 461 32.90 -0.08 -4.01
N VAL A 462 33.05 1.02 -4.76
CA VAL A 462 32.18 1.38 -5.90
C VAL A 462 33.05 1.96 -7.01
N CYS A 463 33.01 1.39 -8.20
CA CYS A 463 33.73 1.88 -9.39
C CYS A 463 32.76 2.28 -10.52
N LYS A 464 33.19 3.22 -11.36
CA LYS A 464 32.39 3.75 -12.48
C LYS A 464 32.12 2.64 -13.51
N ASN A 465 30.88 2.57 -14.00
CA ASN A 465 30.46 1.56 -14.99
C ASN A 465 31.45 1.50 -16.17
N GLY A 466 31.94 0.30 -16.47
CA GLY A 466 32.92 0.05 -17.53
C GLY A 466 34.40 0.34 -17.20
N ASN A 467 34.74 0.87 -16.01
CA ASN A 467 36.14 1.12 -15.64
C ASN A 467 36.51 0.53 -14.25
N PRO A 468 37.27 -0.58 -14.18
CA PRO A 468 37.61 -1.24 -12.92
C PRO A 468 38.54 -0.40 -12.03
N THR A 469 39.31 0.55 -12.58
CA THR A 469 40.16 1.47 -11.80
C THR A 469 39.48 2.79 -11.47
N GLY A 470 38.28 3.04 -12.02
CA GLY A 470 37.59 4.32 -11.92
C GLY A 470 36.81 4.49 -10.62
N CYS A 471 37.48 4.44 -9.47
CA CYS A 471 36.81 4.38 -8.17
C CYS A 471 36.04 5.66 -7.80
N GLN A 472 34.87 5.45 -7.19
CA GLN A 472 33.91 6.45 -6.69
C GLN A 472 33.74 6.39 -5.16
N GLN A 473 34.01 5.23 -4.56
CA GLN A 473 34.00 5.01 -3.11
C GLN A 473 35.00 3.90 -2.75
N CYS A 474 35.83 4.13 -1.75
CA CYS A 474 36.83 3.16 -1.29
C CYS A 474 36.29 2.26 -0.17
N ASN A 475 36.92 1.10 0.02
CA ASN A 475 36.70 0.26 1.19
C ASN A 475 37.12 1.00 2.49
N PRO A 476 36.56 0.63 3.67
CA PRO A 476 37.01 1.17 4.96
C PRO A 476 38.54 1.07 5.15
N GLY A 477 39.14 2.08 5.79
CA GLY A 477 40.59 2.24 5.89
C GLY A 477 41.27 2.83 4.64
N LYS A 478 40.49 3.25 3.62
CA LYS A 478 40.98 3.85 2.37
C LYS A 478 40.15 5.08 1.97
N VAL A 479 40.77 6.03 1.27
CA VAL A 479 40.15 7.28 0.78
C VAL A 479 40.51 7.54 -0.69
N LEU A 480 39.72 8.35 -1.40
CA LEU A 480 40.01 8.72 -2.78
C LEU A 480 41.15 9.75 -2.85
N GLU A 481 42.03 9.64 -3.85
CA GLU A 481 43.07 10.65 -4.12
C GLU A 481 42.50 11.97 -4.66
N SER A 482 43.19 13.10 -4.43
CA SER A 482 42.71 14.48 -4.69
C SER A 482 42.45 14.88 -6.16
N LEU A 483 42.45 13.94 -7.10
CA LEU A 483 42.23 14.17 -8.54
C LEU A 483 40.78 13.96 -9.00
N VAL A 484 39.90 13.48 -8.11
CA VAL A 484 38.44 13.27 -8.34
C VAL A 484 37.78 14.41 -9.15
N VAL A 485 38.13 15.67 -8.86
CA VAL A 485 37.55 16.89 -9.45
C VAL A 485 37.74 17.00 -10.97
N THR A 486 38.76 16.33 -11.54
CA THR A 486 39.17 16.51 -12.96
C THR A 486 38.93 15.29 -13.85
N SER A 487 38.58 14.14 -13.30
CA SER A 487 38.57 12.85 -14.02
C SER A 487 37.32 12.00 -13.78
N ASP A 488 36.37 12.45 -12.94
CA ASP A 488 35.24 11.66 -12.42
C ASP A 488 35.66 10.26 -11.89
N SER A 489 36.92 10.09 -11.51
CA SER A 489 37.51 8.78 -11.22
C SER A 489 38.85 8.95 -10.52
N ALA A 490 39.07 8.15 -9.48
CA ALA A 490 40.25 8.23 -8.63
C ALA A 490 40.67 6.86 -8.12
N ARG A 491 41.92 6.73 -7.70
CA ARG A 491 42.44 5.56 -6.98
C ARG A 491 42.20 5.69 -5.48
N CYS A 492 42.16 4.54 -4.81
CA CYS A 492 42.08 4.47 -3.35
C CYS A 492 43.48 4.47 -2.73
N ILE A 493 43.79 5.55 -2.01
CA ILE A 493 44.98 5.69 -1.17
C ILE A 493 44.68 5.28 0.27
N THR A 494 45.72 5.11 1.10
CA THR A 494 45.55 4.88 2.55
C THR A 494 44.83 6.05 3.20
N GLU A 495 43.98 5.75 4.19
CA GLU A 495 43.27 6.77 4.95
C GLU A 495 44.20 7.75 5.68
N CYS A 496 43.61 8.83 6.20
CA CYS A 496 44.34 9.87 6.90
C CYS A 496 45.12 9.32 8.09
N THR A 497 46.44 9.54 8.07
CA THR A 497 47.34 9.37 9.21
C THR A 497 47.99 10.70 9.57
N VAL A 498 48.21 10.95 10.86
CA VAL A 498 48.88 12.17 11.34
C VAL A 498 50.37 12.01 11.07
N GLY A 499 50.96 12.89 10.25
CA GLY A 499 52.26 12.63 9.66
C GLY A 499 52.93 13.84 9.01
N SER A 500 53.36 13.70 7.76
CA SER A 500 53.99 14.75 6.94
C SER A 500 52.97 15.71 6.32
N GLU A 501 51.86 15.19 5.80
CA GLU A 501 50.88 15.96 5.02
C GLU A 501 49.73 16.49 5.88
N CYS A 502 49.09 15.60 6.65
CA CYS A 502 48.01 15.96 7.56
C CYS A 502 48.50 16.16 9.00
N ALA A 503 48.05 17.23 9.64
CA ALA A 503 48.28 17.49 11.06
C ALA A 503 47.17 16.88 11.95
N GLU A 504 45.97 16.66 11.41
CA GLU A 504 44.79 16.26 12.18
C GLU A 504 43.80 15.43 11.36
N CYS A 505 43.59 14.17 11.74
CA CYS A 505 42.62 13.25 11.12
C CYS A 505 41.32 13.21 11.93
N GLY A 506 40.62 14.35 11.99
CA GLY A 506 39.57 14.63 12.97
C GLY A 506 38.15 14.13 12.64
N ILE A 507 37.89 13.53 11.47
CA ILE A 507 36.62 12.87 11.17
C ILE A 507 36.81 11.47 10.59
N THR A 508 35.82 10.61 10.85
CA THR A 508 35.67 9.28 10.25
C THR A 508 34.30 9.22 9.56
N ILE A 509 34.27 8.79 8.30
CA ILE A 509 33.03 8.62 7.51
C ILE A 509 33.04 7.18 6.98
N GLU A 510 31.99 6.42 7.27
CA GLU A 510 31.78 5.02 6.84
C GLU A 510 32.99 4.08 7.08
N GLY A 511 33.79 4.35 8.11
CA GLY A 511 34.94 3.53 8.49
C GLY A 511 36.29 3.93 7.85
N SER A 512 36.38 5.06 7.16
CA SER A 512 37.65 5.67 6.74
C SER A 512 37.87 7.03 7.41
N ARG A 513 39.13 7.34 7.75
CA ARG A 513 39.56 8.60 8.38
C ARG A 513 39.97 9.64 7.33
N TYR A 514 39.57 10.89 7.57
CA TYR A 514 39.83 12.03 6.69
C TYR A 514 40.56 13.16 7.41
N CYS A 515 41.33 13.94 6.65
CA CYS A 515 42.07 15.09 7.16
C CYS A 515 41.11 16.27 7.42
N THR A 516 41.17 16.81 8.63
CA THR A 516 40.47 18.04 9.05
C THR A 516 41.39 19.26 9.05
N ARG A 517 42.71 19.05 9.12
CA ARG A 517 43.72 20.12 9.09
C ARG A 517 45.05 19.64 8.54
N CYS A 518 45.50 20.30 7.47
CA CYS A 518 46.80 20.07 6.84
C CYS A 518 47.95 20.60 7.70
N LYS A 519 49.16 20.10 7.43
CA LYS A 519 50.37 20.47 8.17
C LYS A 519 51.10 21.68 7.56
N ASP A 520 51.02 21.85 6.25
CA ASP A 520 51.31 23.11 5.57
C ASP A 520 50.13 24.06 5.77
N SER A 521 50.42 25.31 6.18
CA SER A 521 49.41 26.34 6.45
C SER A 521 48.82 26.98 5.19
N GLY A 522 49.47 26.84 4.02
CA GLY A 522 48.92 27.25 2.72
C GLY A 522 47.93 26.23 2.13
N MET A 523 48.01 24.97 2.55
CA MET A 523 47.13 23.89 2.11
C MET A 523 45.81 23.86 2.89
N TYR A 524 44.81 23.14 2.35
CA TYR A 524 43.57 22.80 3.05
C TYR A 524 43.04 21.44 2.61
N PRO A 525 42.16 20.78 3.39
CA PRO A 525 41.54 19.53 2.98
C PRO A 525 40.42 19.77 1.97
N LEU A 526 40.50 19.13 0.80
CA LEU A 526 39.40 19.00 -0.17
C LEU A 526 38.98 17.54 -0.26
N ASN A 527 37.70 17.24 -0.03
CA ASN A 527 37.19 15.87 0.20
C ASN A 527 37.98 15.08 1.27
N GLY A 528 38.64 15.79 2.20
CA GLY A 528 39.40 15.19 3.29
C GLY A 528 40.84 14.78 2.97
N VAL A 529 41.38 15.19 1.82
CA VAL A 529 42.80 15.05 1.48
C VAL A 529 43.41 16.44 1.25
N CYS A 530 44.64 16.65 1.72
CA CYS A 530 45.32 17.94 1.59
C CYS A 530 45.64 18.28 0.13
N ILE A 531 45.38 19.53 -0.25
CA ILE A 531 45.74 20.05 -1.57
C ILE A 531 46.47 21.40 -1.45
N ALA A 532 47.37 21.62 -2.40
CA ALA A 532 48.02 22.90 -2.62
C ALA A 532 47.09 23.91 -3.32
N ASP A 533 47.33 25.18 -3.02
CA ASP A 533 46.84 26.35 -3.74
C ASP A 533 47.23 26.26 -5.23
N SER A 534 46.26 26.40 -6.13
CA SER A 534 46.49 26.56 -7.56
C SER A 534 45.23 27.04 -8.26
N ALA A 535 45.40 27.88 -9.30
CA ALA A 535 44.35 28.67 -9.94
C ALA A 535 43.12 27.92 -10.55
N GLN A 536 43.03 26.59 -10.40
CA GLN A 536 41.81 25.81 -10.67
C GLN A 536 41.27 25.04 -9.45
N ARG A 537 42.05 24.87 -8.37
CA ARG A 537 41.61 24.28 -7.09
C ARG A 537 41.07 25.32 -6.11
N ASP A 538 41.54 26.57 -6.20
CA ASP A 538 41.16 27.68 -5.30
C ASP A 538 39.66 28.02 -5.33
N ALA A 539 38.93 27.49 -6.33
CA ALA A 539 37.48 27.60 -6.47
C ALA A 539 36.67 27.05 -5.28
N TYR A 540 37.25 26.29 -4.34
CA TYR A 540 36.52 25.64 -3.26
C TYR A 540 36.63 26.29 -1.87
N CYS A 541 37.78 26.85 -1.48
CA CYS A 541 37.98 27.44 -0.14
C CYS A 541 38.31 28.94 -0.22
N THR A 542 37.42 29.78 0.33
CA THR A 542 37.50 31.25 0.25
C THR A 542 38.12 31.90 1.50
N ASN A 543 38.24 31.17 2.61
CA ASN A 543 38.96 31.61 3.81
C ASN A 543 39.72 30.43 4.44
N ARG A 544 41.04 30.57 4.62
CA ARG A 544 41.95 29.56 5.18
C ARG A 544 42.64 30.09 6.45
N ALA A 545 42.90 29.20 7.40
CA ALA A 545 43.81 29.46 8.51
C ALA A 545 44.47 28.16 8.98
N SER A 546 45.78 28.20 9.27
CA SER A 546 46.51 27.12 9.97
C SER A 546 46.34 25.71 9.38
N GLY A 547 46.25 25.60 8.04
CA GLY A 547 46.07 24.33 7.32
C GLY A 547 44.62 23.84 7.20
N ALA A 548 43.64 24.62 7.66
CA ALA A 548 42.21 24.33 7.55
C ALA A 548 41.47 25.40 6.74
N CYS A 549 40.32 25.02 6.19
CA CYS A 549 39.36 25.94 5.59
C CYS A 549 38.31 26.38 6.63
N ASN A 550 38.05 27.68 6.70
CA ASN A 550 37.01 28.28 7.55
C ASN A 550 35.72 28.59 6.76
N THR A 551 35.83 28.81 5.45
CA THR A 551 34.69 29.16 4.58
C THR A 551 34.91 28.57 3.19
N CYS A 552 33.93 27.78 2.71
CA CYS A 552 33.93 27.25 1.36
C CYS A 552 33.11 28.13 0.40
N SER A 553 33.37 28.03 -0.91
CA SER A 553 32.51 28.61 -1.94
C SER A 553 31.21 27.83 -2.11
N SER A 554 30.28 28.31 -2.95
CA SER A 554 29.08 27.55 -3.34
C SER A 554 29.37 26.23 -4.08
N ALA A 555 30.59 26.02 -4.56
CA ALA A 555 30.99 24.79 -5.25
C ALA A 555 31.33 23.62 -4.29
N ALA A 556 31.34 23.86 -2.99
CA ALA A 556 31.52 22.85 -1.93
C ALA A 556 30.67 23.20 -0.69
N PHE A 557 30.77 22.37 0.36
CA PHE A 557 30.35 22.69 1.71
C PHE A 557 31.50 22.53 2.72
N LEU A 558 31.50 23.38 3.74
CA LEU A 558 32.39 23.27 4.89
C LEU A 558 32.00 22.05 5.73
N MET A 559 32.96 21.17 6.03
CA MET A 559 32.80 20.09 6.99
C MET A 559 34.09 19.90 7.80
N SER A 560 34.02 20.17 9.11
CA SER A 560 35.09 19.96 10.09
C SER A 560 36.47 20.46 9.65
N GLY A 561 36.56 21.67 9.10
CA GLY A 561 37.83 22.30 8.67
C GLY A 561 38.30 21.96 7.24
N GLY A 562 37.55 21.17 6.48
CA GLY A 562 37.77 20.96 5.04
C GLY A 562 36.57 21.39 4.19
N CYS A 563 36.79 21.49 2.88
CA CYS A 563 35.70 21.62 1.90
C CYS A 563 35.39 20.27 1.27
N TYR A 564 34.11 19.95 1.10
CA TYR A 564 33.63 18.67 0.58
C TYR A 564 32.54 18.93 -0.46
N LYS A 565 32.35 18.05 -1.44
CA LYS A 565 31.28 18.22 -2.46
C LYS A 565 30.18 17.17 -2.30
N SER A 566 28.91 17.57 -2.42
CA SER A 566 27.76 16.65 -2.28
C SER A 566 27.61 15.65 -3.44
N ASP A 567 28.30 15.87 -4.57
CA ASP A 567 28.34 14.99 -5.74
C ASP A 567 29.49 13.96 -5.71
N TYR A 568 30.43 14.05 -4.76
CA TYR A 568 31.59 13.16 -4.66
C TYR A 568 31.82 12.63 -3.25
N TYR A 569 32.34 11.41 -3.14
CA TYR A 569 32.67 10.80 -1.86
C TYR A 569 33.88 11.50 -1.20
N PRO A 570 33.90 11.72 0.13
CA PRO A 570 32.89 11.31 1.12
C PRO A 570 31.76 12.33 1.32
N GLY A 571 31.78 13.49 0.64
CA GLY A 571 30.75 14.52 0.82
C GLY A 571 29.34 14.04 0.46
N SER A 572 29.22 13.20 -0.57
CA SER A 572 27.98 12.54 -1.00
C SER A 572 27.46 11.45 -0.03
N ALA A 573 28.26 11.02 0.96
CA ALA A 573 27.81 10.16 2.06
C ALA A 573 27.15 10.97 3.19
N VAL A 574 27.50 12.26 3.32
CA VAL A 574 27.04 13.14 4.40
C VAL A 574 25.94 14.11 3.93
N CYS A 575 25.95 14.52 2.67
CA CYS A 575 25.16 15.65 2.18
C CYS A 575 24.44 15.35 0.87
N ASN A 576 23.12 15.55 0.83
CA ASN A 576 22.29 15.42 -0.36
C ASN A 576 22.27 16.72 -1.20
N ALA A 577 22.33 17.88 -0.54
CA ALA A 577 22.31 19.18 -1.21
C ALA A 577 23.19 20.20 -0.48
N GLN A 578 24.01 20.92 -1.24
CA GLN A 578 24.88 22.01 -0.76
C GLN A 578 24.44 23.36 -1.37
N SER A 579 24.65 24.46 -0.63
CA SER A 579 24.54 25.82 -1.15
C SER A 579 25.32 26.80 -0.27
N GLY A 580 25.87 27.86 -0.85
CA GLY A 580 26.53 28.95 -0.12
C GLY A 580 27.66 28.52 0.84
N GLY A 581 28.43 27.48 0.48
CA GLY A 581 29.50 26.95 1.33
C GLY A 581 29.02 26.04 2.48
N LYS A 582 27.75 25.63 2.51
CA LYS A 582 27.17 24.78 3.56
C LYS A 582 26.36 23.62 2.98
N CYS A 583 26.25 22.52 3.74
CA CYS A 583 25.27 21.48 3.46
C CYS A 583 23.90 22.00 3.92
N THR A 584 22.92 22.05 3.02
CA THR A 584 21.55 22.47 3.32
C THR A 584 20.61 21.29 3.59
N GLN A 585 20.97 20.10 3.13
CA GLN A 585 20.26 18.86 3.43
C GLN A 585 21.25 17.73 3.74
N ALA A 586 21.42 17.43 5.04
CA ALA A 586 22.20 16.30 5.49
C ALA A 586 21.53 14.95 5.12
N LYS A 587 22.35 13.93 4.90
CA LYS A 587 21.94 12.55 4.64
C LYS A 587 21.56 11.86 5.94
N GLU A 588 20.82 10.76 5.83
CA GLU A 588 20.33 10.00 6.98
C GLU A 588 21.49 9.46 7.84
N GLY A 589 21.30 9.46 9.16
CA GLY A 589 22.35 9.12 10.12
C GLY A 589 23.38 10.24 10.42
N TYR A 590 23.35 11.36 9.69
CA TYR A 590 24.26 12.49 9.89
C TYR A 590 23.52 13.80 10.23
N GLY A 591 24.19 14.63 11.04
CA GLY A 591 23.85 16.00 11.35
C GLY A 591 25.05 16.93 11.12
N MET A 592 24.77 18.23 10.97
CA MET A 592 25.76 19.26 10.69
C MET A 592 25.47 20.48 11.57
N SER A 593 26.47 20.95 12.32
CA SER A 593 26.33 22.14 13.17
C SER A 593 26.40 23.45 12.36
N ALA A 594 26.00 24.57 12.95
CA ALA A 594 25.98 25.88 12.27
C ALA A 594 27.38 26.38 11.85
N ASP A 595 28.42 25.98 12.59
CA ASP A 595 29.86 26.15 12.30
C ASP A 595 30.45 25.04 11.42
N GLY A 596 29.61 24.14 10.87
CA GLY A 596 29.99 23.16 9.86
C GLY A 596 30.80 21.97 10.39
N LYS A 597 30.57 21.51 11.62
CA LYS A 597 31.18 20.25 12.12
C LYS A 597 30.25 19.08 11.83
N LEU A 598 30.82 17.98 11.33
CA LEU A 598 30.11 16.71 11.16
C LEU A 598 29.75 16.11 12.52
N GLN A 599 28.50 15.64 12.66
CA GLN A 599 27.99 14.99 13.87
C GLN A 599 27.22 13.71 13.48
N PRO A 600 27.58 12.51 13.97
CA PRO A 600 26.77 11.32 13.75
C PRO A 600 25.52 11.34 14.64
N CYS A 601 24.38 10.91 14.10
CA CYS A 601 23.13 10.80 14.85
C CYS A 601 23.12 9.59 15.80
N GLY A 602 22.28 9.64 16.84
CA GLY A 602 22.11 8.50 17.74
C GLY A 602 21.47 7.28 17.04
N PRO A 603 21.76 6.03 17.44
CA PRO A 603 21.35 4.83 16.69
C PRO A 603 19.83 4.60 16.45
N ALA A 604 18.96 5.35 17.13
CA ALA A 604 17.51 5.30 16.94
C ALA A 604 16.96 6.41 16.01
N CYS A 605 17.84 7.21 15.43
CA CYS A 605 17.53 8.50 14.82
C CYS A 605 17.90 8.54 13.33
N LEU A 606 16.95 8.95 12.48
CA LEU A 606 17.12 9.09 11.03
C LEU A 606 17.77 10.42 10.65
N ARG A 607 17.36 11.53 11.29
CA ARG A 607 17.96 12.87 11.14
C ARG A 607 18.09 13.59 12.47
N CYS A 608 19.18 14.32 12.68
CA CYS A 608 19.47 15.04 13.92
C CYS A 608 20.12 16.41 13.66
N THR A 609 20.05 17.31 14.63
CA THR A 609 20.75 18.61 14.61
C THR A 609 22.08 18.60 15.37
N ALA A 610 22.32 17.58 16.20
CA ALA A 610 23.54 17.36 17.00
C ALA A 610 23.58 15.90 17.53
N PRO A 611 24.69 15.43 18.12
CA PRO A 611 24.84 14.06 18.56
C PRO A 611 23.84 13.60 19.63
N GLY A 612 23.55 12.30 19.63
CA GLY A 612 22.80 11.63 20.69
C GLY A 612 21.28 11.65 20.51
N PRO A 613 20.53 11.00 21.43
CA PRO A 613 19.10 10.74 21.25
C PRO A 613 18.19 11.95 21.48
N GLY A 614 18.65 12.99 22.18
CA GLY A 614 17.82 14.14 22.58
C GLY A 614 17.68 15.25 21.53
N LEU A 615 18.42 15.18 20.42
CA LEU A 615 18.47 16.22 19.38
C LEU A 615 18.10 15.65 17.99
N CYS A 616 17.20 14.66 18.02
CA CYS A 616 16.66 13.99 16.86
C CYS A 616 15.46 14.75 16.27
N THR A 617 15.47 14.99 14.96
CA THR A 617 14.38 15.63 14.22
C THR A 617 13.51 14.64 13.44
N GLU A 618 13.97 13.40 13.25
CA GLU A 618 13.25 12.35 12.53
C GLU A 618 13.68 10.96 13.03
N CYS A 619 12.73 10.09 13.37
CA CYS A 619 13.01 8.76 13.93
C CYS A 619 13.03 7.68 12.85
N LEU A 620 13.74 6.57 13.11
CA LEU A 620 13.64 5.37 12.28
C LEU A 620 12.21 4.78 12.30
N PRO A 621 11.77 4.10 11.21
CA PRO A 621 10.47 3.44 11.17
C PRO A 621 10.20 2.54 12.38
N GLY A 622 9.00 2.63 12.95
CA GLY A 622 8.64 1.90 14.18
C GLY A 622 9.22 2.48 15.48
N LYS A 623 9.88 3.65 15.44
CA LYS A 623 10.27 4.43 16.63
C LYS A 623 9.50 5.76 16.65
N TYR A 624 9.12 6.20 17.86
CA TYR A 624 8.27 7.37 18.06
C TYR A 624 8.95 8.40 18.97
N MET A 625 8.80 9.69 18.65
CA MET A 625 9.26 10.78 19.50
C MET A 625 8.36 10.94 20.72
N LYS A 626 8.92 10.82 21.93
CA LYS A 626 8.18 11.12 23.17
C LYS A 626 8.24 12.61 23.47
N ARG A 627 7.09 13.29 23.47
CA ARG A 627 6.98 14.67 23.99
C ARG A 627 7.32 14.68 25.48
N VAL A 628 8.24 15.56 25.88
CA VAL A 628 8.57 15.84 27.29
C VAL A 628 8.03 17.23 27.63
N PRO A 629 7.15 17.39 28.65
CA PRO A 629 6.70 18.70 29.09
C PRO A 629 7.80 19.43 29.87
N GLY A 630 8.18 20.63 29.42
CA GLY A 630 9.12 21.51 30.13
C GLY A 630 9.37 22.82 29.38
N PRO A 631 9.73 23.92 30.09
CA PRO A 631 10.12 25.18 29.47
C PRO A 631 11.55 25.10 28.88
N PRO A 632 11.90 25.97 27.91
CA PRO A 632 13.23 25.99 27.30
C PRO A 632 14.28 26.68 28.19
N PRO A 633 15.60 26.45 27.97
CA PRO A 633 16.23 25.65 26.91
C PRO A 633 17.12 24.50 27.44
N VAL A 634 17.91 23.90 26.52
CA VAL A 634 18.89 22.81 26.75
C VAL A 634 18.27 21.44 27.06
N ALA A 635 17.94 20.70 26.01
CA ALA A 635 17.32 19.39 26.09
C ALA A 635 18.33 18.27 26.44
N ALA A 636 18.06 17.54 27.52
CA ALA A 636 18.65 16.23 27.81
C ALA A 636 17.52 15.19 27.89
N LEU A 637 17.58 14.15 27.05
CA LEU A 637 16.56 13.08 27.00
C LEU A 637 17.22 11.70 27.00
N THR A 638 16.62 10.78 27.74
CA THR A 638 16.91 9.34 27.74
C THR A 638 15.83 8.56 26.98
N LEU A 639 16.24 7.48 26.32
CA LEU A 639 15.34 6.53 25.66
C LEU A 639 15.17 5.26 26.51
N MET A 640 14.06 4.56 26.29
CA MET A 640 13.82 3.20 26.77
C MET A 640 13.66 2.26 25.56
N PRO A 641 13.98 0.96 25.69
CA PRO A 641 13.58 -0.05 24.71
C PRO A 641 12.05 -0.26 24.73
N ALA A 642 11.58 -1.10 23.81
CA ALA A 642 10.24 -1.70 23.87
C ALA A 642 10.30 -3.01 24.66
#